data_AF-A0A285UV40-F1
#
_entry.id   AF-A0A285UV40-F1
#
_cell.length_a   1.000
_cell.length_b   1.000
_cell.length_c   1.000
_cell.angle_alpha   90.00
_cell.angle_beta   90.00
_cell.angle_gamma   90.00
#
_symmetry.space_group_name_H-M   'P 1'
#
loop_
_entity.id
_entity.type
_entity.pdbx_description
1 polymer ?
#
loop_
_entity_poly.entity_id
_entity_poly.type
_entity_poly.pdbx_seq_one_letter_code
_entity_poly.pdbx_strand_id
1 'polypeptide(L)'
;MKGDLEPIELCQKLDRACNGKTAENGGIYKTVCGNPGLPVYYFTDEDLIISEPQTFTPFPGLEKTYNGAHATYPEPDEAWSAKDAPPRYRSDLEAEDDGRRLIANLTYEAVPYKRQVQRLMRAAIEANRRFRSHQGVFTPAVKLLEPLDVIAWTSARNGYDNKRFQLGAVDDLNNVNQSAAFSELDPTDYDWSSDYELPTTTGPLGRVKPQPRVLGSFGVFPATVKDALGVDRRPAILAAWPYNNDDVAIRAIAFQVREAGKTAVMWRGRSDQPEEGEALLAPFSLLPDTDYEVKAKFVGGGNTELFAWSAWMPVRTPNVQLTAADILDGAIVAAKLADAAVEANKIMTGAVTELKLADRAVSDLKIKLAAIKTELIENQAVVAAALADVAVTQQKIATNAVSQLKIAADAVTEAKVAVDAITQGKIASNAVNELKLAAAAVTEAKVAVGAITQLKISTGAVGNAQLAALAVDAAKLATNAVTTTKIADDAITTPKLVTNAVVADKVAAGAITVQKLLVANLENPFAGAEVETTSPFVSLSARATWATISTSPSGKPTAMRINGAAAGANTAFNYPPKLAVTPGEEYYLEFYVRRDSAWDGSSGNSKLRIGDQNNSLLAGYAYGATDLASNTWVKRTAVFTVASGVTELNVTLVGDATAGNVWLTDFVWRKMASAELIVDGAIIASKVAALAISAANIQAGAITAGKIAADAVTATNIVAGTITSTELASNSVVAAKIAAGAIVAGKIAADAVTAANVVAGTLTAVELASNSIIAVKIAANAVTTAKIATNAVTANEIAAGTITATEIASSAITTVKLAAESITGAKIAANTIGANHIAANSITAKQLVIMDWENIVPNGQWITGDNAGWGSYPSGWNVVGAGARPPQRGDYILSTPGAADDRTMSTSGLDVPVQGGEQLNVQFDCAGSGSGASWEFRVRLVYYAAGSYLSGSTVTLSGTSVSWQRQNGTMSVPAAADRIQRIEITRAGGGSNNAFITNVVVRRKKGGELIVDGAISADHIRANAIETDKIILGGVTTTKLAASAVTLVTSAFASGLTNDFGPSGSSTVNVASASISVADADAVDITATFTIHNSQTTSVTSAETITTVEILRGSTVINTRTIVDSSYVYAGAGSARSALKPTVTIAFSDTGFSGSGTITYTVRCSSTYPDGAVRARDRYIRLMATKR
;
A
#
# COMPACT_ATOMS: atom_id res chain seq x y z
N MET A 1 0.26 -16.40 34.94
CA MET A 1 1.34 -17.34 34.55
C MET A 1 2.67 -16.61 34.63
N LYS A 2 3.79 -17.30 34.85
CA LYS A 2 5.14 -16.69 34.89
C LYS A 2 5.71 -16.58 33.47
N GLY A 3 6.66 -15.66 33.26
CA GLY A 3 7.28 -15.41 31.95
C GLY A 3 8.29 -16.47 31.52
N ASP A 4 8.73 -17.32 32.46
CA ASP A 4 9.86 -18.25 32.29
C ASP A 4 9.42 -19.67 31.87
N LEU A 5 8.16 -19.85 31.45
CA LEU A 5 7.62 -21.13 30.98
C LEU A 5 8.02 -21.38 29.52
N GLU A 6 8.32 -22.63 29.16
CA GLU A 6 8.52 -22.98 27.76
C GLU A 6 7.21 -22.82 26.96
N PRO A 7 7.25 -22.44 25.67
CA PRO A 7 6.04 -22.22 24.87
C PRO A 7 5.09 -23.43 24.85
N ILE A 8 5.63 -24.65 24.88
CA ILE A 8 4.82 -25.88 24.92
C ILE A 8 4.12 -26.08 26.27
N GLU A 9 4.76 -25.76 27.40
CA GLU A 9 4.11 -25.79 28.71
C GLU A 9 2.99 -24.75 28.82
N LEU A 10 3.20 -23.57 28.24
CA LEU A 10 2.20 -22.51 28.16
C LEU A 10 0.99 -22.97 27.33
N CYS A 11 1.21 -23.55 26.15
CA CYS A 11 0.14 -24.12 25.33
C CYS A 11 -0.62 -25.24 26.08
N GLN A 12 0.08 -26.18 26.74
CA GLN A 12 -0.57 -27.23 27.51
C GLN A 12 -1.39 -26.70 28.71
N LYS A 13 -1.00 -25.58 29.32
CA LYS A 13 -1.79 -24.91 30.37
C LYS A 13 -3.02 -24.19 29.82
N LEU A 14 -2.95 -23.65 28.61
CA LEU A 14 -4.08 -23.04 27.90
C LEU A 14 -5.07 -24.10 27.38
N ASP A 15 -4.58 -25.21 26.84
CA ASP A 15 -5.37 -26.37 26.44
C ASP A 15 -6.25 -26.87 27.61
N ARG A 16 -5.63 -27.13 28.77
CA ARG A 16 -6.37 -27.51 30.00
C ARG A 16 -7.46 -26.49 30.38
N ALA A 17 -7.25 -25.20 30.11
CA ALA A 17 -8.20 -24.15 30.47
C ALA A 17 -9.47 -24.11 29.58
N CYS A 18 -9.45 -24.70 28.38
CA CYS A 18 -10.61 -24.80 27.49
C CYS A 18 -11.02 -26.23 27.09
N ASN A 19 -10.45 -27.25 27.75
CA ASN A 19 -10.53 -28.65 27.34
C ASN A 19 -10.01 -28.89 25.91
N GLY A 20 -9.04 -28.08 25.50
CA GLY A 20 -8.38 -28.18 24.21
C GLY A 20 -7.31 -29.26 24.17
N LYS A 21 -6.86 -29.52 22.95
CA LYS A 21 -5.72 -30.37 22.62
C LYS A 21 -4.95 -29.69 21.50
N THR A 22 -3.63 -29.62 21.63
CA THR A 22 -2.71 -29.23 20.57
C THR A 22 -1.92 -30.44 20.10
N ALA A 23 -1.85 -30.64 18.78
CA ALA A 23 -0.95 -31.59 18.14
C ALA A 23 -0.09 -30.85 17.10
N GLU A 24 1.06 -31.42 16.78
CA GLU A 24 1.94 -30.95 15.71
C GLU A 24 1.77 -31.88 14.51
N ASN A 25 1.64 -31.31 13.30
CA ASN A 25 1.58 -32.04 12.05
C ASN A 25 2.36 -31.29 10.96
N GLY A 26 3.43 -31.88 10.42
CA GLY A 26 4.17 -31.34 9.28
C GLY A 26 4.79 -29.94 9.49
N GLY A 27 5.08 -29.56 10.73
CA GLY A 27 5.56 -28.22 11.13
C GLY A 27 4.46 -27.24 11.53
N ILE A 28 3.19 -27.66 11.56
CA ILE A 28 2.03 -26.83 11.92
C ILE A 28 1.43 -27.33 13.23
N TYR A 29 1.23 -26.42 14.19
CA TYR A 29 0.49 -26.72 15.42
C TYR A 29 -1.01 -26.56 15.21
N LYS A 30 -1.75 -27.68 15.27
CA LYS A 30 -3.20 -27.77 15.19
C LYS A 30 -3.78 -27.82 16.61
N THR A 31 -4.38 -26.72 17.06
CA THR A 31 -5.09 -26.65 18.35
C THR A 31 -6.60 -26.73 18.13
N VAL A 32 -7.24 -27.72 18.77
CA VAL A 32 -8.71 -27.85 18.85
C VAL A 32 -9.12 -27.51 20.28
N CYS A 33 -10.20 -26.74 20.47
CA CYS A 33 -10.64 -26.24 21.77
C CYS A 33 -12.14 -26.48 21.99
N GLY A 34 -12.50 -27.14 23.09
CA GLY A 34 -13.89 -27.48 23.42
C GLY A 34 -14.43 -28.72 22.71
N ASN A 35 -15.72 -28.71 22.36
CA ASN A 35 -16.44 -29.87 21.84
C ASN A 35 -15.88 -30.35 20.49
N PRO A 36 -15.61 -31.66 20.29
CA PRO A 36 -15.12 -32.21 19.03
C PRO A 36 -16.07 -32.00 17.85
N GLY A 37 -15.49 -31.96 16.65
CA GLY A 37 -16.23 -31.85 15.39
C GLY A 37 -17.09 -33.08 15.05
N LEU A 38 -17.84 -32.97 13.95
CA LEU A 38 -18.41 -34.14 13.29
C LEU A 38 -17.27 -35.01 12.72
N PRO A 39 -17.46 -36.35 12.62
CA PRO A 39 -16.46 -37.20 12.01
C PRO A 39 -16.18 -36.78 10.56
N VAL A 40 -14.90 -36.58 10.24
CA VAL A 40 -14.43 -36.23 8.89
C VAL A 40 -14.22 -37.47 8.02
N TYR A 41 -14.13 -38.65 8.64
CA TYR A 41 -14.01 -39.94 7.98
C TYR A 41 -14.86 -41.00 8.67
N TYR A 42 -15.46 -41.88 7.86
CA TYR A 42 -16.34 -42.96 8.28
C TYR A 42 -15.81 -44.26 7.67
N PHE A 43 -15.60 -45.28 8.49
CA PHE A 43 -14.96 -46.52 8.06
C PHE A 43 -15.51 -47.76 8.79
N THR A 44 -15.09 -48.93 8.33
CA THR A 44 -15.57 -50.24 8.75
C THR A 44 -14.42 -51.18 9.12
N ASP A 45 -14.73 -52.40 9.54
CA ASP A 45 -13.72 -53.46 9.73
C ASP A 45 -12.96 -53.83 8.44
N GLU A 46 -13.44 -53.43 7.25
CA GLU A 46 -12.82 -53.73 5.94
C GLU A 46 -11.77 -52.69 5.51
N ASP A 47 -11.84 -51.45 6.03
CA ASP A 47 -10.93 -50.35 5.69
C ASP A 47 -9.57 -50.43 6.44
N LEU A 48 -9.50 -51.28 7.47
CA LEU A 48 -8.30 -51.62 8.22
C LEU A 48 -7.58 -52.82 7.59
N ILE A 49 -6.26 -52.73 7.46
CA ILE A 49 -5.42 -53.77 6.87
C ILE A 49 -5.42 -55.03 7.76
N ILE A 50 -6.17 -56.06 7.36
CA ILE A 50 -6.36 -57.29 8.14
C ILE A 50 -5.08 -58.13 8.34
N SER A 51 -4.01 -57.87 7.57
CA SER A 51 -2.71 -58.51 7.74
C SER A 51 -1.83 -57.86 8.80
N GLU A 52 -2.17 -56.65 9.26
CA GLU A 52 -1.39 -55.88 10.24
C GLU A 52 -1.95 -56.05 11.66
N PRO A 53 -1.11 -55.99 12.71
CA PRO A 53 -1.56 -56.18 14.09
C PRO A 53 -2.36 -54.95 14.57
N GLN A 54 -3.68 -55.11 14.67
CA GLN A 54 -4.54 -54.16 15.38
C GLN A 54 -4.32 -54.33 16.89
N THR A 55 -3.93 -53.26 17.60
CA THR A 55 -3.96 -53.27 19.07
C THR A 55 -5.28 -52.69 19.54
N PHE A 56 -5.90 -53.34 20.53
CA PHE A 56 -7.07 -52.81 21.25
C PHE A 56 -6.76 -52.85 22.75
N THR A 57 -6.72 -51.68 23.36
CA THR A 57 -6.68 -51.52 24.82
C THR A 57 -8.10 -51.17 25.27
N PRO A 58 -8.89 -52.14 25.78
CA PRO A 58 -10.29 -51.91 26.15
C PRO A 58 -10.44 -51.14 27.46
N PHE A 59 -9.51 -51.36 28.40
CA PHE A 59 -9.47 -50.78 29.74
C PHE A 59 -8.00 -50.58 30.13
N PRO A 60 -7.59 -49.39 30.60
CA PRO A 60 -6.30 -49.24 31.27
C PRO A 60 -6.38 -49.84 32.68
N GLY A 61 -5.22 -50.03 33.33
CA GLY A 61 -5.16 -50.47 34.72
C GLY A 61 -5.86 -49.50 35.67
N LEU A 62 -6.36 -50.02 36.80
CA LEU A 62 -7.12 -49.25 37.80
C LEU A 62 -6.31 -48.11 38.44
N GLU A 63 -4.99 -48.14 38.30
CA GLU A 63 -4.08 -47.05 38.68
C GLU A 63 -4.06 -45.86 37.69
N LYS A 64 -4.81 -45.96 36.58
CA LYS A 64 -4.93 -44.94 35.51
C LYS A 64 -6.38 -44.58 35.17
N THR A 65 -7.36 -45.24 35.80
CA THR A 65 -8.78 -44.85 35.73
C THR A 65 -9.10 -43.85 36.84
N TYR A 66 -10.06 -42.96 36.58
CA TYR A 66 -10.54 -41.99 37.54
C TYR A 66 -12.08 -41.96 37.51
N ASN A 67 -12.73 -42.04 38.68
CA ASN A 67 -14.18 -41.86 38.86
C ASN A 67 -14.53 -40.51 39.50
N GLY A 68 -13.51 -39.80 39.98
CA GLY A 68 -13.64 -38.43 40.46
C GLY A 68 -12.49 -37.52 40.02
N ALA A 69 -12.71 -36.22 40.18
CA ALA A 69 -11.70 -35.20 39.98
C ALA A 69 -11.74 -34.18 41.12
N HIS A 70 -10.55 -33.84 41.62
CA HIS A 70 -10.28 -32.67 42.45
C HIS A 70 -9.57 -31.66 41.56
N ALA A 71 -9.88 -30.37 41.69
CA ALA A 71 -9.25 -29.35 40.87
C ALA A 71 -9.00 -28.05 41.61
N THR A 72 -7.76 -27.58 41.56
CA THR A 72 -7.37 -26.26 42.06
C THR A 72 -7.52 -25.19 40.97
N TYR A 73 -8.06 -24.02 41.33
CA TYR A 73 -8.22 -22.86 40.46
C TYR A 73 -8.01 -21.56 41.25
N PRO A 74 -7.61 -20.44 40.61
CA PRO A 74 -7.52 -19.16 41.29
C PRO A 74 -8.92 -18.57 41.50
N GLU A 75 -9.40 -18.46 42.74
CA GLU A 75 -10.72 -17.87 43.07
C GLU A 75 -10.57 -16.35 43.30
N PRO A 76 -11.17 -15.47 42.47
CA PRO A 76 -11.06 -14.02 42.64
C PRO A 76 -11.64 -13.53 43.98
N ASP A 77 -12.75 -14.13 44.42
CA ASP A 77 -13.43 -13.81 45.70
C ASP A 77 -12.56 -14.16 46.93
N GLU A 78 -11.56 -15.04 46.77
CA GLU A 78 -10.59 -15.43 47.80
C GLU A 78 -9.18 -14.93 47.44
N ALA A 79 -9.13 -13.67 46.97
CA ALA A 79 -7.91 -12.93 46.65
C ALA A 79 -6.97 -13.61 45.62
N TRP A 80 -7.55 -14.32 44.64
CA TRP A 80 -6.84 -15.10 43.62
C TRP A 80 -5.98 -16.24 44.19
N SER A 81 -6.23 -16.66 45.44
CA SER A 81 -5.59 -17.83 46.02
C SER A 81 -6.03 -19.11 45.30
N ALA A 82 -5.15 -20.11 45.28
CA ALA A 82 -5.47 -21.42 44.70
C ALA A 82 -6.43 -22.17 45.63
N LYS A 83 -7.63 -22.43 45.11
CA LYS A 83 -8.77 -22.97 45.84
C LYS A 83 -9.29 -24.23 45.16
N ASP A 84 -9.76 -25.19 45.96
CA ASP A 84 -10.42 -26.38 45.44
C ASP A 84 -11.83 -26.08 44.91
N ALA A 85 -12.11 -26.54 43.70
CA ALA A 85 -13.48 -26.64 43.18
C ALA A 85 -14.20 -27.83 43.83
N PRO A 86 -15.55 -27.79 43.96
CA PRO A 86 -16.32 -28.89 44.56
C PRO A 86 -15.94 -30.23 43.91
N PRO A 87 -15.42 -31.20 44.69
CA PRO A 87 -14.87 -32.42 44.14
C PRO A 87 -15.99 -33.22 43.48
N ARG A 88 -15.81 -33.53 42.19
CA ARG A 88 -16.79 -34.29 41.43
C ARG A 88 -16.50 -35.78 41.59
N TYR A 89 -17.52 -36.53 41.96
CA TYR A 89 -17.51 -37.99 42.03
C TYR A 89 -18.70 -38.53 41.22
N ARG A 90 -18.54 -39.70 40.61
CA ARG A 90 -19.61 -40.44 39.92
C ARG A 90 -19.78 -41.78 40.63
N SER A 91 -20.84 -41.92 41.42
CA SER A 91 -21.07 -43.10 42.27
C SER A 91 -21.36 -44.38 41.49
N ASP A 92 -21.86 -44.23 40.27
CA ASP A 92 -21.97 -45.27 39.24
C ASP A 92 -20.58 -45.74 38.78
N LEU A 93 -19.67 -44.82 38.47
CA LEU A 93 -18.29 -45.13 38.11
C LEU A 93 -17.44 -45.62 39.31
N GLU A 94 -17.80 -45.23 40.55
CA GLU A 94 -17.25 -45.86 41.76
C GLU A 94 -17.72 -47.32 41.86
N ALA A 95 -19.00 -47.62 41.57
CA ALA A 95 -19.54 -48.98 41.62
C ALA A 95 -18.96 -49.91 40.53
N GLU A 96 -18.59 -49.37 39.36
CA GLU A 96 -17.82 -50.09 38.34
C GLU A 96 -16.38 -50.42 38.78
N ASP A 97 -15.80 -49.63 39.69
CA ASP A 97 -14.41 -49.75 40.16
C ASP A 97 -14.28 -50.46 41.54
N ASP A 98 -15.07 -51.52 41.80
CA ASP A 98 -15.18 -52.20 43.11
C ASP A 98 -15.53 -51.26 44.30
N GLY A 99 -16.20 -50.13 44.06
CA GLY A 99 -16.50 -49.12 45.08
C GLY A 99 -15.30 -48.25 45.49
N ARG A 100 -14.18 -48.28 44.75
CA ARG A 100 -12.96 -47.53 45.08
C ARG A 100 -13.02 -46.11 44.53
N ARG A 101 -12.54 -45.13 45.30
CA ARG A 101 -12.41 -43.74 44.81
C ARG A 101 -11.06 -43.50 44.16
N LEU A 102 -11.09 -43.13 42.89
CA LEU A 102 -9.92 -42.90 42.05
C LEU A 102 -10.01 -41.48 41.52
N ILE A 103 -9.10 -40.62 41.99
CA ILE A 103 -9.25 -39.17 41.93
C ILE A 103 -8.15 -38.56 41.06
N ALA A 104 -8.54 -37.94 39.95
CA ALA A 104 -7.65 -37.11 39.15
C ALA A 104 -7.41 -35.78 39.89
N ASN A 105 -6.13 -35.43 40.12
CA ASN A 105 -5.76 -34.14 40.67
C ASN A 105 -5.42 -33.17 39.53
N LEU A 106 -6.24 -32.14 39.36
CA LEU A 106 -6.17 -31.19 38.26
C LEU A 106 -5.84 -29.77 38.78
N THR A 107 -5.29 -28.92 37.90
CA THR A 107 -4.93 -27.54 38.23
C THR A 107 -5.19 -26.65 37.02
N TYR A 108 -6.05 -25.65 37.20
CA TYR A 108 -6.51 -24.75 36.14
C TYR A 108 -6.06 -23.31 36.43
N GLU A 109 -4.74 -23.07 36.36
CA GLU A 109 -4.09 -21.77 36.66
C GLU A 109 -4.64 -20.56 35.87
N ALA A 110 -5.35 -20.81 34.77
CA ALA A 110 -5.90 -19.81 33.86
C ALA A 110 -7.44 -19.68 33.91
N VAL A 111 -8.13 -20.38 34.82
CA VAL A 111 -9.61 -20.43 34.87
C VAL A 111 -10.13 -19.85 36.19
N PRO A 112 -10.49 -18.55 36.26
CA PRO A 112 -11.02 -17.94 37.48
C PRO A 112 -12.51 -18.23 37.71
N TYR A 113 -13.20 -18.87 36.77
CA TYR A 113 -14.66 -19.05 36.80
C TYR A 113 -15.03 -20.43 37.34
N LYS A 114 -15.45 -20.51 38.61
CA LYS A 114 -15.82 -21.75 39.31
C LYS A 114 -16.79 -22.69 38.57
N ARG A 115 -17.72 -22.16 37.75
CA ARG A 115 -18.60 -22.96 36.86
C ARG A 115 -17.85 -23.58 35.67
N GLN A 116 -16.88 -22.87 35.08
CA GLN A 116 -16.03 -23.38 34.01
C GLN A 116 -15.11 -24.49 34.56
N VAL A 117 -14.56 -24.33 35.76
CA VAL A 117 -13.76 -25.37 36.41
C VAL A 117 -14.56 -26.67 36.57
N GLN A 118 -15.80 -26.60 37.07
CA GLN A 118 -16.64 -27.80 37.18
C GLN A 118 -17.02 -28.44 35.84
N ARG A 119 -17.18 -27.63 34.77
CA ARG A 119 -17.37 -28.13 33.39
C ARG A 119 -16.16 -28.93 32.93
N LEU A 120 -14.96 -28.37 33.09
CA LEU A 120 -13.70 -29.02 32.74
C LEU A 120 -13.48 -30.29 33.57
N MET A 121 -13.77 -30.26 34.88
CA MET A 121 -13.73 -31.44 35.76
C MET A 121 -14.70 -32.54 35.32
N ARG A 122 -15.93 -32.19 34.89
CA ARG A 122 -16.85 -33.19 34.32
C ARG A 122 -16.21 -33.80 33.08
N ALA A 123 -15.92 -32.99 32.07
CA ALA A 123 -15.43 -33.46 30.79
C ALA A 123 -14.14 -34.28 30.92
N ALA A 124 -13.25 -33.96 31.88
CA ALA A 124 -12.05 -34.74 32.17
C ALA A 124 -12.33 -36.14 32.76
N ILE A 125 -13.35 -36.31 33.61
CA ILE A 125 -13.74 -37.63 34.14
C ILE A 125 -14.41 -38.46 33.03
N GLU A 126 -15.39 -37.88 32.33
CA GLU A 126 -16.14 -38.59 31.29
C GLU A 126 -15.19 -39.00 30.16
N ALA A 127 -14.27 -38.11 29.73
CA ALA A 127 -13.24 -38.42 28.75
C ALA A 127 -12.22 -39.47 29.25
N ASN A 128 -11.87 -39.50 30.55
CA ASN A 128 -11.02 -40.56 31.09
C ASN A 128 -11.72 -41.93 31.03
N ARG A 129 -13.06 -41.98 31.11
CA ARG A 129 -13.85 -43.21 30.92
C ARG A 129 -13.98 -43.67 29.47
N ARG A 130 -13.50 -42.89 28.50
CA ARG A 130 -13.39 -43.30 27.09
C ARG A 130 -12.15 -44.17 26.88
N PHE A 131 -12.15 -45.29 27.60
CA PHE A 131 -11.00 -46.20 27.76
C PHE A 131 -10.54 -46.89 26.47
N ARG A 132 -11.42 -47.02 25.47
CA ARG A 132 -11.17 -47.80 24.26
C ARG A 132 -10.19 -47.07 23.35
N SER A 133 -8.90 -47.40 23.49
CA SER A 133 -7.87 -46.97 22.56
C SER A 133 -7.53 -48.11 21.60
N HIS A 134 -7.44 -47.79 20.32
CA HIS A 134 -7.01 -48.69 19.26
C HIS A 134 -5.78 -48.14 18.56
N GLN A 135 -4.95 -49.03 18.03
CA GLN A 135 -4.01 -48.70 16.96
C GLN A 135 -4.30 -49.64 15.79
N GLY A 136 -4.54 -49.07 14.61
CA GLY A 136 -4.86 -49.81 13.41
C GLY A 136 -4.09 -49.26 12.22
N VAL A 137 -3.67 -50.15 11.33
CA VAL A 137 -3.10 -49.77 10.04
C VAL A 137 -4.22 -49.67 9.02
N PHE A 138 -4.31 -48.53 8.35
CA PHE A 138 -5.30 -48.21 7.32
C PHE A 138 -4.65 -48.19 5.93
N THR A 139 -5.47 -48.34 4.89
CA THR A 139 -5.02 -48.09 3.51
C THR A 139 -4.52 -46.64 3.33
N PRO A 140 -3.72 -46.33 2.29
CA PRO A 140 -3.20 -44.97 2.05
C PRO A 140 -4.29 -43.91 1.80
N ALA A 141 -5.55 -44.30 1.64
CA ALA A 141 -6.68 -43.40 1.47
C ALA A 141 -6.89 -42.45 2.66
N VAL A 142 -6.44 -42.83 3.87
CA VAL A 142 -6.60 -42.00 5.08
C VAL A 142 -5.43 -41.04 5.34
N LYS A 143 -4.45 -40.93 4.44
CA LYS A 143 -3.28 -40.04 4.60
C LYS A 143 -3.62 -38.54 4.72
N LEU A 144 -4.87 -38.16 4.42
CA LEU A 144 -5.41 -36.81 4.61
C LEU A 144 -5.97 -36.56 6.03
N LEU A 145 -5.95 -37.55 6.92
CA LEU A 145 -6.39 -37.41 8.30
C LEU A 145 -5.22 -37.02 9.19
N GLU A 146 -5.40 -35.96 9.98
CA GLU A 146 -4.36 -35.45 10.86
C GLU A 146 -4.61 -35.88 12.31
N PRO A 147 -3.58 -35.83 13.18
CA PRO A 147 -3.80 -35.82 14.63
C PRO A 147 -4.89 -34.83 15.05
N LEU A 148 -5.67 -35.22 16.05
CA LEU A 148 -6.89 -34.57 16.56
C LEU A 148 -8.14 -34.62 15.68
N ASP A 149 -8.08 -35.14 14.45
CA ASP A 149 -9.32 -35.33 13.67
C ASP A 149 -10.22 -36.42 14.26
N VAL A 150 -11.52 -36.24 14.03
CA VAL A 150 -12.57 -37.13 14.52
C VAL A 150 -12.93 -38.12 13.41
N ILE A 151 -12.90 -39.41 13.73
CA ILE A 151 -13.28 -40.51 12.83
C ILE A 151 -14.42 -41.30 13.44
N ALA A 152 -15.20 -42.01 12.61
CA ALA A 152 -16.26 -42.89 13.07
C ALA A 152 -16.13 -44.29 12.47
N TRP A 153 -16.29 -45.30 13.32
CA TRP A 153 -16.09 -46.71 12.98
C TRP A 153 -17.37 -47.51 13.21
N THR A 154 -17.83 -48.20 12.16
CA THR A 154 -18.84 -49.26 12.28
C THR A 154 -18.14 -50.62 12.22
N SER A 155 -18.07 -51.30 13.37
CA SER A 155 -17.30 -52.52 13.58
C SER A 155 -18.20 -53.62 14.11
N ALA A 156 -18.48 -54.62 13.26
CA ALA A 156 -19.17 -55.83 13.69
C ALA A 156 -18.28 -56.64 14.65
N ARG A 157 -16.95 -56.58 14.48
CA ARG A 157 -15.96 -57.24 15.34
C ARG A 157 -15.98 -56.72 16.78
N ASN A 158 -16.10 -55.40 16.95
CA ASN A 158 -15.98 -54.75 18.27
C ASN A 158 -17.31 -54.27 18.87
N GLY A 159 -18.43 -54.43 18.15
CA GLY A 159 -19.75 -53.96 18.58
C GLY A 159 -19.91 -52.44 18.47
N TYR A 160 -19.38 -51.83 17.41
CA TYR A 160 -19.53 -50.40 17.13
C TYR A 160 -20.52 -50.15 15.99
N ASP A 161 -21.47 -49.25 16.22
CA ASP A 161 -22.27 -48.62 15.17
C ASP A 161 -21.92 -47.13 15.17
N ASN A 162 -21.32 -46.67 14.07
CA ASN A 162 -20.91 -45.27 13.83
C ASN A 162 -20.14 -44.64 15.02
N LYS A 163 -19.35 -45.44 15.76
CA LYS A 163 -18.77 -45.02 17.03
C LYS A 163 -17.58 -44.09 16.79
N ARG A 164 -17.56 -42.97 17.49
CA ARG A 164 -16.57 -41.91 17.30
C ARG A 164 -15.29 -42.14 18.09
N PHE A 165 -14.18 -41.81 17.45
CA PHE A 165 -12.83 -41.81 18.02
C PHE A 165 -12.10 -40.55 17.57
N GLN A 166 -11.11 -40.11 18.34
CA GLN A 166 -10.19 -39.05 17.97
C GLN A 166 -8.80 -39.61 17.70
N LEU A 167 -8.19 -39.19 16.60
CA LEU A 167 -6.82 -39.51 16.24
C LEU A 167 -5.84 -38.85 17.23
N GLY A 168 -4.95 -39.64 17.81
CA GLY A 168 -3.89 -39.18 18.72
C GLY A 168 -2.53 -39.08 18.03
N ALA A 169 -2.23 -40.02 17.13
CA ALA A 169 -1.06 -40.02 16.26
C ALA A 169 -1.40 -40.70 14.92
N VAL A 170 -0.76 -40.26 13.84
CA VAL A 170 -0.86 -40.84 12.49
C VAL A 170 0.56 -40.91 11.93
N ASP A 171 1.07 -42.11 11.75
CA ASP A 171 2.43 -42.39 11.29
C ASP A 171 2.40 -42.98 9.86
N ASP A 172 3.14 -42.37 8.94
CA ASP A 172 3.47 -42.94 7.63
C ASP A 172 4.29 -44.22 7.81
N LEU A 173 3.76 -45.38 7.44
CA LEU A 173 4.54 -46.62 7.39
C LEU A 173 5.35 -46.71 6.10
N ASN A 174 6.43 -47.50 6.13
CA ASN A 174 7.32 -47.74 4.98
C ASN A 174 6.62 -48.33 3.74
N ASN A 175 5.40 -48.86 3.89
CA ASN A 175 4.55 -49.39 2.82
C ASN A 175 3.44 -48.39 2.37
N VAL A 176 3.52 -47.12 2.78
CA VAL A 176 2.57 -46.01 2.51
C VAL A 176 1.19 -46.17 3.18
N ASN A 177 0.93 -47.31 3.84
CA ASN A 177 -0.21 -47.43 4.75
C ASN A 177 -0.04 -46.48 5.94
N GLN A 178 -1.15 -46.13 6.59
CA GLN A 178 -1.16 -45.18 7.71
C GLN A 178 -1.37 -45.96 9.01
N SER A 179 -0.40 -45.94 9.91
CA SER A 179 -0.60 -46.43 11.27
C SER A 179 -1.23 -45.33 12.10
N ALA A 180 -2.47 -45.50 12.53
CA ALA A 180 -3.17 -44.49 13.31
C ALA A 180 -3.56 -45.03 14.68
N ALA A 181 -3.17 -44.30 15.73
CA ALA A 181 -3.59 -44.52 17.10
C ALA A 181 -4.79 -43.60 17.39
N PHE A 182 -5.93 -44.18 17.76
CA PHE A 182 -7.17 -43.44 17.98
C PHE A 182 -7.89 -43.89 19.26
N SER A 183 -8.41 -42.90 20.00
CA SER A 183 -9.02 -43.08 21.33
C SER A 183 -10.52 -42.72 21.29
N GLU A 184 -11.34 -43.42 22.06
CA GLU A 184 -12.79 -43.20 22.07
C GLU A 184 -13.14 -41.73 22.41
N LEU A 185 -14.17 -41.21 21.74
CA LEU A 185 -14.56 -39.81 21.87
C LEU A 185 -16.09 -39.69 21.84
N ASP A 186 -16.68 -39.05 22.85
CA ASP A 186 -18.11 -38.77 22.90
C ASP A 186 -18.34 -37.27 23.04
N PRO A 187 -19.06 -36.62 22.10
CA PRO A 187 -19.41 -35.19 22.21
C PRO A 187 -20.20 -34.86 23.48
N THR A 188 -20.97 -35.80 24.03
CA THR A 188 -21.82 -35.55 25.22
C THR A 188 -21.03 -35.45 26.53
N ASP A 189 -19.72 -35.76 26.51
CA ASP A 189 -18.79 -35.51 27.61
C ASP A 189 -18.64 -33.99 27.88
N TYR A 190 -18.89 -33.16 26.87
CA TYR A 190 -18.76 -31.70 26.92
C TYR A 190 -20.09 -30.99 27.26
N ASP A 191 -21.21 -31.70 27.27
CA ASP A 191 -22.53 -31.15 27.58
C ASP A 191 -22.67 -30.73 29.06
N TRP A 192 -23.54 -29.74 29.31
CA TRP A 192 -23.73 -29.19 30.66
C TRP A 192 -25.16 -28.73 30.93
N SER A 193 -25.85 -29.43 31.83
CA SER A 193 -27.04 -28.90 32.52
C SER A 193 -26.65 -28.09 33.77
N SER A 194 -27.52 -27.16 34.18
CA SER A 194 -27.49 -26.56 35.52
C SER A 194 -27.58 -27.60 36.63
N ASP A 195 -28.21 -28.75 36.38
CA ASP A 195 -28.38 -29.83 37.37
C ASP A 195 -27.05 -30.49 37.74
N TYR A 196 -26.00 -30.27 36.94
CA TYR A 196 -24.64 -30.71 37.24
C TYR A 196 -23.85 -29.69 38.07
N GLU A 197 -24.37 -28.49 38.34
CA GLU A 197 -23.64 -27.46 39.08
C GLU A 197 -23.64 -27.74 40.59
N LEU A 198 -22.52 -28.28 41.08
CA LEU A 198 -22.30 -28.51 42.50
C LEU A 198 -22.17 -27.16 43.22
N PRO A 199 -22.75 -27.01 44.43
CA PRO A 199 -22.73 -25.74 45.15
C PRO A 199 -21.30 -25.31 45.48
N THR A 200 -20.94 -24.10 45.07
CA THR A 200 -19.63 -23.50 45.34
C THR A 200 -19.71 -22.60 46.57
N THR A 201 -19.19 -23.07 47.70
CA THR A 201 -18.94 -22.19 48.84
C THR A 201 -17.72 -21.33 48.53
N THR A 202 -17.88 -20.01 48.57
CA THR A 202 -16.77 -19.13 48.95
C THR A 202 -16.53 -19.30 50.45
N GLY A 203 -15.27 -19.46 50.83
CA GLY A 203 -14.88 -19.47 52.22
C GLY A 203 -15.16 -18.10 52.82
N PRO A 204 -16.09 -17.94 53.79
CA PRO A 204 -15.96 -16.82 54.69
C PRO A 204 -14.64 -17.00 55.42
N LEU A 205 -14.02 -15.91 55.81
CA LEU A 205 -12.82 -15.94 56.64
C LEU A 205 -13.28 -16.30 58.12
N GLY A 206 -13.83 -17.52 58.39
CA GLY A 206 -14.64 -17.99 59.59
C GLY A 206 -14.94 -19.55 59.78
N ARG A 207 -15.86 -20.06 60.70
CA ARG A 207 -16.10 -21.52 61.19
C ARG A 207 -17.53 -21.93 61.83
N VAL A 208 -17.98 -23.23 62.00
CA VAL A 208 -19.42 -23.73 62.41
C VAL A 208 -19.59 -25.17 63.13
N LYS A 209 -20.76 -25.62 63.76
CA LYS A 209 -21.12 -26.98 64.43
C LYS A 209 -22.67 -27.44 64.68
N PRO A 210 -23.10 -28.73 65.07
CA PRO A 210 -24.48 -29.40 64.98
C PRO A 210 -25.19 -30.20 66.21
N GLN A 211 -26.45 -30.85 66.18
CA GLN A 211 -27.18 -32.02 66.97
C GLN A 211 -28.31 -32.13 68.21
N PRO A 212 -29.63 -31.65 68.35
CA PRO A 212 -30.86 -31.68 69.38
C PRO A 212 -31.15 -32.03 70.97
N ARG A 213 -32.07 -31.33 71.79
CA ARG A 213 -32.83 -31.64 73.19
C ARG A 213 -33.63 -30.48 74.02
N VAL A 214 -34.92 -30.52 74.44
CA VAL A 214 -35.73 -29.31 74.93
C VAL A 214 -35.56 -28.73 76.40
N LEU A 215 -35.93 -27.44 76.66
CA LEU A 215 -35.97 -26.66 77.95
C LEU A 215 -37.41 -26.42 78.54
N GLY A 216 -37.58 -26.37 79.88
CA GLY A 216 -38.90 -26.49 80.56
C GLY A 216 -39.57 -25.31 81.32
N SER A 217 -38.86 -24.32 81.91
CA SER A 217 -39.52 -23.29 82.77
C SER A 217 -38.96 -21.87 82.57
N PHE A 218 -39.19 -21.31 81.39
CA PHE A 218 -38.61 -20.05 80.94
C PHE A 218 -39.48 -18.81 81.23
N GLY A 219 -38.88 -17.66 81.55
CA GLY A 219 -39.56 -16.37 81.80
C GLY A 219 -38.79 -15.15 81.25
N VAL A 220 -39.45 -13.98 81.17
CA VAL A 220 -38.88 -12.72 80.64
C VAL A 220 -39.49 -11.47 81.27
N PHE A 221 -38.69 -10.39 81.34
CA PHE A 221 -38.96 -9.13 82.06
C PHE A 221 -38.35 -7.90 81.33
N PRO A 222 -38.86 -6.67 81.52
CA PRO A 222 -38.29 -5.43 80.96
C PRO A 222 -36.91 -5.08 81.56
N ALA A 223 -35.98 -4.54 80.76
CA ALA A 223 -34.68 -4.07 81.25
C ALA A 223 -34.00 -3.03 80.30
N THR A 224 -32.80 -2.53 80.64
CA THR A 224 -32.03 -1.59 79.81
C THR A 224 -30.52 -1.91 79.79
N VAL A 225 -29.81 -1.45 78.75
CA VAL A 225 -28.35 -1.42 78.71
C VAL A 225 -27.86 -0.04 79.13
N LYS A 226 -26.93 -0.02 80.08
CA LYS A 226 -26.25 1.17 80.59
C LYS A 226 -24.83 1.28 80.03
N ASP A 227 -24.32 2.49 79.90
CA ASP A 227 -22.89 2.72 79.63
C ASP A 227 -22.03 2.60 80.90
N ALA A 228 -20.72 2.79 80.75
CA ALA A 228 -19.75 2.75 81.85
C ALA A 228 -19.93 3.84 82.92
N LEU A 229 -20.85 4.80 82.71
CA LEU A 229 -21.24 5.83 83.68
C LEU A 229 -22.64 5.56 84.29
N GLY A 230 -23.26 4.41 83.96
CA GLY A 230 -24.57 4.00 84.46
C GLY A 230 -25.77 4.59 83.69
N VAL A 231 -25.53 5.33 82.60
CA VAL A 231 -26.58 6.00 81.82
C VAL A 231 -27.17 5.02 80.82
N ASP A 232 -28.51 4.90 80.80
CA ASP A 232 -29.21 4.04 79.85
C ASP A 232 -29.00 4.51 78.41
N ARG A 233 -28.55 3.60 77.54
CA ARG A 233 -28.29 3.86 76.11
C ARG A 233 -29.20 3.11 75.16
N ARG A 234 -29.67 1.91 75.53
CA ARG A 234 -30.55 1.06 74.68
C ARG A 234 -31.56 0.27 75.52
N PRO A 235 -32.76 -0.03 74.99
CA PRO A 235 -33.71 -0.94 75.63
C PRO A 235 -33.19 -2.39 75.64
N ALA A 236 -33.69 -3.20 76.58
CA ALA A 236 -33.37 -4.61 76.74
C ALA A 236 -34.53 -5.42 77.35
N ILE A 237 -34.34 -6.74 77.42
CA ILE A 237 -35.25 -7.72 78.01
C ILE A 237 -34.40 -8.65 78.89
N LEU A 238 -34.68 -8.76 80.19
CA LEU A 238 -34.07 -9.78 81.05
C LEU A 238 -34.82 -11.10 80.84
N ALA A 239 -34.10 -12.20 80.66
CA ALA A 239 -34.65 -13.54 80.41
C ALA A 239 -34.13 -14.53 81.45
N ALA A 240 -34.99 -15.41 82.00
CA ALA A 240 -34.65 -16.28 83.13
C ALA A 240 -35.12 -17.74 82.95
N TRP A 241 -34.40 -18.70 83.55
CA TRP A 241 -34.60 -20.15 83.40
C TRP A 241 -34.08 -20.94 84.62
N PRO A 242 -34.59 -22.15 84.90
CA PRO A 242 -34.01 -23.04 85.90
C PRO A 242 -32.70 -23.64 85.38
N TYR A 243 -31.70 -23.74 86.26
CA TYR A 243 -30.49 -24.52 86.02
C TYR A 243 -30.36 -25.62 87.08
N ASN A 244 -29.68 -26.71 86.73
CA ASN A 244 -29.25 -27.74 87.67
C ASN A 244 -27.79 -28.11 87.38
N ASN A 245 -26.94 -28.13 88.42
CA ASN A 245 -25.50 -28.36 88.30
C ASN A 245 -25.14 -29.78 87.82
N ASP A 246 -26.06 -30.75 87.93
CA ASP A 246 -25.79 -32.15 87.58
C ASP A 246 -25.82 -32.45 86.06
N ASP A 247 -26.45 -31.60 85.23
CA ASP A 247 -26.60 -31.87 83.78
C ASP A 247 -25.40 -31.36 82.96
N VAL A 248 -24.25 -32.02 83.17
CA VAL A 248 -22.92 -31.72 82.60
C VAL A 248 -22.84 -31.63 81.06
N ALA A 249 -23.92 -31.94 80.34
CA ALA A 249 -24.02 -31.75 78.90
C ALA A 249 -24.35 -30.30 78.50
N ILE A 250 -25.02 -29.55 79.38
CA ILE A 250 -25.37 -28.14 79.18
C ILE A 250 -24.11 -27.28 79.31
N ARG A 251 -23.91 -26.35 78.38
CA ARG A 251 -22.86 -25.31 78.48
C ARG A 251 -23.37 -23.89 78.25
N ALA A 252 -24.63 -23.74 77.87
CA ALA A 252 -25.17 -22.49 77.41
C ALA A 252 -26.69 -22.58 77.25
N ILE A 253 -27.31 -21.43 76.99
CA ILE A 253 -28.74 -21.29 76.66
C ILE A 253 -28.89 -20.25 75.54
N ALA A 254 -29.57 -20.62 74.45
CA ALA A 254 -29.90 -19.74 73.35
C ALA A 254 -31.33 -19.20 73.46
N PHE A 255 -31.56 -18.03 72.89
CA PHE A 255 -32.83 -17.29 72.92
C PHE A 255 -33.30 -16.96 71.50
N GLN A 256 -34.60 -16.81 71.31
CA GLN A 256 -35.19 -16.12 70.16
C GLN A 256 -36.15 -15.05 70.68
N VAL A 257 -36.12 -13.86 70.08
CA VAL A 257 -37.04 -12.76 70.33
C VAL A 257 -37.79 -12.46 69.03
N ARG A 258 -39.08 -12.15 69.12
CA ARG A 258 -39.93 -11.67 68.02
C ARG A 258 -40.83 -10.54 68.54
N GLU A 259 -41.29 -9.66 67.66
CA GLU A 259 -42.32 -8.68 68.02
C GLU A 259 -43.65 -9.40 68.25
N ALA A 260 -44.42 -8.98 69.26
CA ALA A 260 -45.56 -9.76 69.74
C ALA A 260 -46.60 -10.02 68.63
N GLY A 261 -47.03 -11.27 68.49
CA GLY A 261 -48.00 -11.69 67.48
C GLY A 261 -47.45 -11.86 66.06
N LYS A 262 -46.19 -11.49 65.78
CA LYS A 262 -45.55 -11.77 64.48
C LYS A 262 -44.98 -13.18 64.45
N THR A 263 -45.01 -13.85 63.30
CA THR A 263 -44.41 -15.20 63.14
C THR A 263 -42.89 -15.14 62.91
N ALA A 264 -42.39 -14.05 62.35
CA ALA A 264 -40.97 -13.84 62.03
C ALA A 264 -40.13 -13.61 63.30
N VAL A 265 -38.97 -14.28 63.39
CA VAL A 265 -38.04 -14.13 64.51
C VAL A 265 -37.15 -12.91 64.27
N MET A 266 -37.27 -11.91 65.15
CA MET A 266 -36.61 -10.61 65.05
C MET A 266 -35.13 -10.66 65.46
N TRP A 267 -34.81 -11.43 66.51
CA TRP A 267 -33.44 -11.61 66.99
C TRP A 267 -33.24 -13.01 67.60
N ARG A 268 -31.99 -13.44 67.70
CA ARG A 268 -31.60 -14.68 68.39
C ARG A 268 -30.34 -14.42 69.21
N GLY A 269 -30.37 -14.81 70.47
CA GLY A 269 -29.29 -14.60 71.44
C GLY A 269 -28.75 -15.90 72.02
N ARG A 270 -27.75 -15.78 72.90
CA ARG A 270 -27.22 -16.89 73.71
C ARG A 270 -26.46 -16.35 74.92
N SER A 271 -26.62 -17.00 76.08
CA SER A 271 -25.71 -16.91 77.22
C SER A 271 -24.89 -18.20 77.30
N ASP A 272 -23.60 -18.07 77.62
CA ASP A 272 -22.66 -19.17 77.86
C ASP A 272 -22.41 -19.45 79.35
N GLN A 273 -23.21 -18.82 80.23
CA GLN A 273 -23.25 -19.04 81.67
C GLN A 273 -24.67 -19.52 82.05
N PRO A 274 -25.05 -20.77 81.70
CA PRO A 274 -26.38 -21.29 82.02
C PRO A 274 -26.65 -21.37 83.53
N GLU A 275 -25.60 -21.39 84.36
CA GLU A 275 -25.66 -21.43 85.82
C GLU A 275 -26.12 -20.13 86.49
N GLU A 276 -26.06 -18.98 85.82
CA GLU A 276 -26.55 -17.71 86.37
C GLU A 276 -28.09 -17.67 86.45
N GLY A 277 -28.79 -18.52 85.69
CA GLY A 277 -30.25 -18.59 85.66
C GLY A 277 -30.95 -17.41 84.97
N GLU A 278 -30.24 -16.33 84.64
CA GLU A 278 -30.78 -15.20 83.88
C GLU A 278 -29.75 -14.53 82.94
N ALA A 279 -30.22 -13.80 81.92
CA ALA A 279 -29.40 -13.06 80.96
C ALA A 279 -30.13 -11.85 80.36
N LEU A 280 -29.39 -10.76 80.17
CA LEU A 280 -29.89 -9.50 79.59
C LEU A 280 -29.83 -9.53 78.05
N LEU A 281 -30.99 -9.63 77.41
CA LEU A 281 -31.15 -9.65 75.95
C LEU A 281 -31.32 -8.23 75.42
N ALA A 282 -30.27 -7.67 74.81
CA ALA A 282 -30.28 -6.30 74.29
C ALA A 282 -29.96 -6.16 72.78
N PRO A 283 -30.80 -6.69 71.88
CA PRO A 283 -30.70 -6.41 70.44
C PRO A 283 -30.69 -4.90 70.15
N PHE A 284 -29.78 -4.45 69.28
CA PHE A 284 -29.80 -3.09 68.70
C PHE A 284 -31.09 -2.78 67.93
N SER A 285 -31.81 -3.82 67.51
CA SER A 285 -33.10 -3.72 66.82
C SER A 285 -34.29 -3.58 67.76
N LEU A 286 -34.15 -3.79 69.09
CA LEU A 286 -35.23 -3.51 70.04
C LEU A 286 -35.62 -2.04 69.94
N LEU A 287 -36.89 -1.82 69.65
CA LEU A 287 -37.45 -0.48 69.68
C LEU A 287 -37.77 -0.10 71.14
N PRO A 288 -37.62 1.18 71.49
CA PRO A 288 -38.10 1.71 72.76
C PRO A 288 -39.61 1.48 72.93
N ASP A 289 -40.07 1.19 74.15
CA ASP A 289 -41.50 1.07 74.50
C ASP A 289 -42.36 0.17 73.58
N THR A 290 -41.88 -1.04 73.27
CA THR A 290 -42.49 -1.95 72.28
C THR A 290 -42.67 -3.37 72.84
N ASP A 291 -43.74 -4.07 72.42
CA ASP A 291 -44.10 -5.42 72.87
C ASP A 291 -43.47 -6.54 72.04
N TYR A 292 -42.88 -7.53 72.73
CA TYR A 292 -42.14 -8.65 72.18
C TYR A 292 -42.56 -9.99 72.82
N GLU A 293 -42.16 -11.09 72.20
CA GLU A 293 -42.22 -12.44 72.72
C GLU A 293 -40.85 -13.13 72.62
N VAL A 294 -40.50 -13.95 73.60
CA VAL A 294 -39.19 -14.60 73.71
C VAL A 294 -39.32 -16.10 74.00
N LYS A 295 -38.46 -16.93 73.44
CA LYS A 295 -38.32 -18.35 73.81
C LYS A 295 -36.85 -18.73 73.96
N ALA A 296 -36.58 -19.82 74.67
CA ALA A 296 -35.22 -20.26 74.96
C ALA A 296 -34.99 -21.75 74.70
N LYS A 297 -33.73 -22.16 74.64
CA LYS A 297 -33.27 -23.55 74.63
C LYS A 297 -31.93 -23.64 75.31
N PHE A 298 -31.61 -24.73 76.00
CA PHE A 298 -30.22 -25.00 76.34
C PHE A 298 -29.35 -25.17 75.07
N VAL A 299 -28.04 -25.33 75.23
CA VAL A 299 -27.03 -25.49 74.18
C VAL A 299 -25.86 -26.30 74.77
N GLY A 300 -25.33 -27.27 74.02
CA GLY A 300 -24.46 -28.31 74.56
C GLY A 300 -22.96 -28.10 74.37
N GLY A 301 -22.17 -28.91 75.08
CA GLY A 301 -20.71 -28.95 75.04
C GLY A 301 -20.12 -29.43 73.71
N GLY A 302 -20.19 -28.60 72.67
CA GLY A 302 -19.64 -28.88 71.33
C GLY A 302 -20.69 -29.18 70.27
N ASN A 303 -21.92 -29.46 70.67
CA ASN A 303 -23.10 -29.62 69.83
C ASN A 303 -24.12 -28.53 70.25
N THR A 304 -24.48 -27.58 69.38
CA THR A 304 -25.26 -26.38 69.78
C THR A 304 -26.77 -26.61 69.66
N GLU A 305 -27.15 -27.13 68.52
CA GLU A 305 -28.03 -28.27 68.50
C GLU A 305 -27.36 -29.38 69.36
N LEU A 306 -27.53 -29.39 70.68
CA LEU A 306 -27.74 -30.62 71.49
C LEU A 306 -28.94 -30.41 72.40
N PHE A 307 -29.64 -29.31 72.14
CA PHE A 307 -30.72 -28.78 72.92
C PHE A 307 -31.70 -27.98 72.02
N ALA A 308 -32.97 -27.77 72.41
CA ALA A 308 -34.12 -27.38 71.56
C ALA A 308 -35.16 -26.47 72.26
N TRP A 309 -36.01 -25.80 71.46
CA TRP A 309 -36.76 -24.59 71.84
C TRP A 309 -38.02 -24.80 72.69
N SER A 310 -38.20 -23.92 73.69
CA SER A 310 -39.41 -23.75 74.50
C SER A 310 -40.56 -23.06 73.75
N ALA A 311 -41.69 -22.88 74.44
CA ALA A 311 -42.75 -21.96 74.04
C ALA A 311 -42.28 -20.48 74.11
N TRP A 312 -43.04 -19.60 73.44
CA TRP A 312 -42.85 -18.14 73.44
C TRP A 312 -43.54 -17.48 74.65
N MET A 313 -42.92 -16.44 75.21
CA MET A 313 -43.29 -15.74 76.44
C MET A 313 -43.28 -14.20 76.21
N PRO A 314 -44.35 -13.45 76.53
CA PRO A 314 -44.45 -12.02 76.21
C PRO A 314 -43.69 -11.09 77.18
N VAL A 315 -43.25 -9.92 76.70
CA VAL A 315 -42.53 -8.88 77.46
C VAL A 315 -42.49 -7.53 76.69
N ARG A 316 -42.48 -6.38 77.38
CA ARG A 316 -42.37 -5.03 76.79
C ARG A 316 -41.00 -4.39 77.09
N THR A 317 -40.45 -3.58 76.19
CA THR A 317 -39.19 -2.85 76.40
C THR A 317 -39.37 -1.48 77.08
N PRO A 318 -38.38 -0.97 77.83
CA PRO A 318 -38.38 0.42 78.31
C PRO A 318 -38.10 1.47 77.20
N ASN A 319 -38.26 2.76 77.51
CA ASN A 319 -38.05 3.86 76.57
C ASN A 319 -36.66 4.52 76.73
N VAL A 320 -35.74 4.29 75.77
CA VAL A 320 -34.36 4.84 75.79
C VAL A 320 -34.00 5.36 74.39
N GLN A 321 -33.40 6.55 74.28
CA GLN A 321 -33.24 7.28 73.01
C GLN A 321 -31.79 7.71 72.73
N LEU A 322 -31.50 8.06 71.46
CA LEU A 322 -30.16 8.44 71.00
C LEU A 322 -29.74 9.84 71.48
N THR A 323 -28.43 10.05 71.65
CA THR A 323 -27.83 11.31 72.10
C THR A 323 -26.93 11.93 71.03
N ALA A 324 -26.39 13.13 71.27
CA ALA A 324 -25.52 13.83 70.33
C ALA A 324 -24.22 13.06 69.99
N ALA A 325 -23.77 12.16 70.86
CA ALA A 325 -22.60 11.29 70.61
C ALA A 325 -22.91 10.08 69.71
N ASP A 326 -24.19 9.83 69.39
CA ASP A 326 -24.65 8.70 68.58
C ASP A 326 -24.89 9.07 67.09
N ILE A 327 -24.48 10.27 66.66
CA ILE A 327 -24.71 10.81 65.30
C ILE A 327 -23.37 11.05 64.57
N LEU A 328 -23.29 10.64 63.31
CA LEU A 328 -22.10 10.78 62.45
C LEU A 328 -22.03 12.14 61.74
N ASP A 329 -20.82 12.59 61.42
CA ASP A 329 -20.56 13.78 60.60
C ASP A 329 -21.28 13.70 59.25
N GLY A 330 -21.85 14.83 58.82
CA GLY A 330 -22.61 14.95 57.57
C GLY A 330 -23.99 14.29 57.58
N ALA A 331 -24.39 13.57 58.65
CA ALA A 331 -25.71 12.92 58.71
C ALA A 331 -26.89 13.92 58.75
N ILE A 332 -26.65 15.17 59.13
CA ILE A 332 -27.62 16.27 59.15
C ILE A 332 -27.57 17.02 57.81
N VAL A 333 -28.60 16.83 56.99
CA VAL A 333 -28.80 17.50 55.68
C VAL A 333 -29.96 18.48 55.77
N ALA A 334 -30.10 19.39 54.79
CA ALA A 334 -31.10 20.47 54.82
C ALA A 334 -32.54 20.00 55.14
N ALA A 335 -33.01 18.89 54.55
CA ALA A 335 -34.33 18.33 54.82
C ALA A 335 -34.54 17.75 56.25
N LYS A 336 -33.48 17.74 57.08
CA LYS A 336 -33.51 17.36 58.51
C LYS A 336 -33.37 18.57 59.44
N LEU A 337 -33.37 19.79 58.92
CA LEU A 337 -33.31 21.04 59.65
C LEU A 337 -34.57 21.87 59.37
N ALA A 338 -35.14 22.48 60.42
CA ALA A 338 -36.23 23.43 60.26
C ALA A 338 -35.70 24.82 59.85
N ASP A 339 -36.56 25.64 59.25
CA ASP A 339 -36.22 27.02 58.89
C ASP A 339 -35.70 27.80 60.10
N ALA A 340 -34.66 28.61 59.86
CA ALA A 340 -33.92 29.40 60.86
C ALA A 340 -33.30 28.61 62.04
N ALA A 341 -33.31 27.27 62.06
CA ALA A 341 -32.78 26.49 63.19
C ALA A 341 -31.28 26.70 63.47
N VAL A 342 -30.50 27.14 62.47
CA VAL A 342 -29.04 27.34 62.54
C VAL A 342 -28.70 28.83 62.61
N GLU A 343 -28.75 29.38 63.82
CA GLU A 343 -28.35 30.74 64.18
C GLU A 343 -26.81 30.90 64.25
N ALA A 344 -26.31 32.13 64.27
CA ALA A 344 -24.88 32.44 64.20
C ALA A 344 -24.03 31.83 65.35
N ASN A 345 -24.60 31.63 66.54
CA ASN A 345 -23.93 30.96 67.67
C ASN A 345 -23.86 29.43 67.52
N LYS A 346 -24.59 28.85 66.57
CA LYS A 346 -24.58 27.41 66.22
C LYS A 346 -23.63 27.12 65.05
N ILE A 347 -22.92 28.13 64.56
CA ILE A 347 -21.94 28.03 63.47
C ILE A 347 -20.56 28.43 64.01
N MET A 348 -19.58 27.52 63.92
CA MET A 348 -18.21 27.83 64.37
C MET A 348 -17.51 28.84 63.44
N THR A 349 -16.60 29.64 64.02
CA THR A 349 -15.78 30.62 63.28
C THR A 349 -15.06 29.96 62.10
N GLY A 350 -15.20 30.53 60.90
CA GLY A 350 -14.58 30.01 59.67
C GLY A 350 -15.31 28.82 59.02
N ALA A 351 -16.43 28.33 59.58
CA ALA A 351 -17.19 27.24 58.97
C ALA A 351 -17.74 27.57 57.57
N VAL A 352 -18.06 28.85 57.33
CA VAL A 352 -18.54 29.37 56.03
C VAL A 352 -17.33 29.89 55.25
N THR A 353 -16.91 29.11 54.26
CA THR A 353 -15.86 29.45 53.28
C THR A 353 -16.51 29.86 51.96
N GLU A 354 -15.75 30.44 51.03
CA GLU A 354 -16.25 30.90 49.72
C GLU A 354 -17.06 29.82 48.99
N LEU A 355 -16.53 28.60 48.92
CA LEU A 355 -17.18 27.43 48.30
C LEU A 355 -18.48 26.97 49.00
N LYS A 356 -18.86 27.57 50.14
CA LYS A 356 -20.07 27.28 50.92
C LYS A 356 -21.09 28.43 50.89
N LEU A 357 -20.76 29.54 50.24
CA LEU A 357 -21.72 30.59 49.89
C LEU A 357 -22.13 30.40 48.43
N ALA A 358 -23.41 30.13 48.19
CA ALA A 358 -23.94 30.13 46.83
C ALA A 358 -23.83 31.54 46.21
N ASP A 359 -23.83 31.61 44.88
CA ASP A 359 -23.79 32.90 44.19
C ASP A 359 -24.97 33.80 44.62
N ARG A 360 -24.68 35.08 44.86
CA ARG A 360 -25.58 36.07 45.51
C ARG A 360 -26.13 35.71 46.91
N ALA A 361 -25.59 34.71 47.62
CA ALA A 361 -26.08 34.36 48.97
C ALA A 361 -25.94 35.51 50.00
N VAL A 362 -24.98 36.42 49.79
CA VAL A 362 -24.85 37.69 50.52
C VAL A 362 -25.48 38.81 49.69
N SER A 363 -26.66 39.27 50.10
CA SER A 363 -27.36 40.40 49.49
C SER A 363 -27.07 41.72 50.24
N ASP A 364 -27.41 42.85 49.63
CA ASP A 364 -27.26 44.21 50.17
C ASP A 364 -27.78 44.33 51.61
N LEU A 365 -28.92 43.69 51.92
CA LEU A 365 -29.54 43.69 53.25
C LEU A 365 -28.69 42.98 54.33
N LYS A 366 -27.72 42.14 53.92
CA LYS A 366 -26.77 41.42 54.77
C LYS A 366 -25.43 42.17 54.90
N ILE A 367 -25.18 43.18 54.08
CA ILE A 367 -23.97 44.03 54.13
C ILE A 367 -24.33 45.37 54.77
N LYS A 368 -23.88 45.62 56.00
CA LYS A 368 -24.12 46.91 56.66
C LYS A 368 -23.43 48.06 55.92
N LEU A 369 -24.01 49.25 55.99
CA LEU A 369 -23.39 50.48 55.49
C LEU A 369 -21.97 50.64 56.10
N ALA A 370 -20.98 50.88 55.25
CA ALA A 370 -19.55 50.94 55.59
C ALA A 370 -18.93 49.66 56.21
N ALA A 371 -19.55 48.48 56.04
CA ALA A 371 -18.94 47.20 56.44
C ALA A 371 -17.68 46.87 55.62
N ILE A 372 -17.67 47.21 54.33
CA ILE A 372 -16.47 47.15 53.48
C ILE A 372 -15.74 48.49 53.62
N LYS A 373 -14.64 48.49 54.37
CA LYS A 373 -13.70 49.61 54.48
C LYS A 373 -12.71 49.60 53.31
N THR A 374 -12.08 50.74 53.03
CA THR A 374 -11.01 50.85 52.02
C THR A 374 -9.80 49.95 52.28
N GLU A 375 -9.50 49.64 53.55
CA GLU A 375 -8.44 48.69 53.94
C GLU A 375 -8.77 47.22 53.65
N LEU A 376 -10.03 46.92 53.31
CA LEU A 376 -10.53 45.59 52.92
C LEU A 376 -10.78 45.47 51.40
N ILE A 377 -10.35 46.47 50.63
CA ILE A 377 -10.44 46.51 49.17
C ILE A 377 -9.01 46.53 48.64
N GLU A 378 -8.56 45.42 48.04
CA GLU A 378 -7.22 45.34 47.47
C GLU A 378 -7.05 46.32 46.28
N ASN A 379 -5.80 46.61 45.94
CA ASN A 379 -5.48 47.49 44.83
C ASN A 379 -6.05 46.93 43.51
N GLN A 380 -6.88 47.72 42.83
CA GLN A 380 -7.69 47.33 41.65
C GLN A 380 -8.85 46.34 41.88
N ALA A 381 -9.20 45.96 43.12
CA ALA A 381 -10.32 45.03 43.37
C ALA A 381 -11.69 45.56 42.87
N VAL A 382 -11.88 46.88 42.82
CA VAL A 382 -13.04 47.50 42.15
C VAL A 382 -12.73 47.67 40.66
N VAL A 383 -12.77 46.56 39.93
CA VAL A 383 -12.71 46.54 38.45
C VAL A 383 -13.99 47.11 37.82
N ALA A 384 -13.96 47.42 36.52
CA ALA A 384 -15.14 47.92 35.81
C ALA A 384 -16.37 47.00 35.96
N ALA A 385 -16.19 45.68 35.90
CA ALA A 385 -17.27 44.71 36.09
C ALA A 385 -17.87 44.66 37.52
N ALA A 386 -17.19 45.25 38.52
CA ALA A 386 -17.70 45.39 39.89
C ALA A 386 -18.57 46.65 40.08
N LEU A 387 -18.71 47.48 39.04
CA LEU A 387 -19.59 48.67 39.02
C LEU A 387 -20.59 48.52 37.87
N ALA A 388 -21.89 48.57 38.19
CA ALA A 388 -22.91 48.64 37.14
C ALA A 388 -22.80 49.97 36.35
N ASP A 389 -23.27 49.97 35.11
CA ASP A 389 -23.32 51.19 34.29
C ASP A 389 -24.05 52.32 35.03
N VAL A 390 -23.48 53.53 34.98
CA VAL A 390 -23.98 54.73 35.66
C VAL A 390 -24.04 54.61 37.21
N ALA A 391 -23.47 53.56 37.82
CA ALA A 391 -23.51 53.38 39.27
C ALA A 391 -22.85 54.52 40.06
N VAL A 392 -21.87 55.22 39.48
CA VAL A 392 -21.20 56.39 40.09
C VAL A 392 -21.85 57.68 39.58
N THR A 393 -22.82 58.20 40.34
CA THR A 393 -23.53 59.45 40.03
C THR A 393 -22.88 60.67 40.68
N GLN A 394 -23.22 61.89 40.24
CA GLN A 394 -22.69 63.13 40.82
C GLN A 394 -22.85 63.21 42.34
N GLN A 395 -23.97 62.73 42.90
CA GLN A 395 -24.22 62.72 44.34
C GLN A 395 -23.30 61.76 45.12
N LYS A 396 -22.71 60.77 44.45
CA LYS A 396 -21.74 59.82 45.02
C LYS A 396 -20.29 60.31 44.93
N ILE A 397 -20.05 61.43 44.23
CA ILE A 397 -18.74 62.09 44.14
C ILE A 397 -18.82 63.42 44.92
N ALA A 398 -18.17 63.49 46.09
CA ALA A 398 -18.11 64.73 46.85
C ALA A 398 -17.38 65.85 46.08
N THR A 399 -17.70 67.11 46.39
CA THR A 399 -17.07 68.28 45.76
C THR A 399 -15.54 68.21 45.86
N ASN A 400 -14.85 68.39 44.73
CA ASN A 400 -13.39 68.26 44.59
C ASN A 400 -12.80 66.87 44.96
N ALA A 401 -13.62 65.82 45.13
CA ALA A 401 -13.14 64.49 45.46
C ALA A 401 -12.29 63.86 44.35
N VAL A 402 -12.54 64.24 43.09
CA VAL A 402 -11.70 63.92 41.93
C VAL A 402 -10.80 65.13 41.64
N SER A 403 -9.56 65.06 42.11
CA SER A 403 -8.51 66.06 41.87
C SER A 403 -7.59 65.64 40.72
N GLN A 404 -6.73 66.54 40.23
CA GLN A 404 -5.79 66.24 39.14
C GLN A 404 -4.88 65.02 39.43
N LEU A 405 -4.53 64.76 40.69
CA LEU A 405 -3.75 63.57 41.09
C LEU A 405 -4.55 62.25 41.08
N LYS A 406 -5.88 62.33 41.01
CA LYS A 406 -6.80 61.17 41.00
C LYS A 406 -7.35 60.87 39.60
N ILE A 407 -7.12 61.78 38.64
CA ILE A 407 -7.28 61.54 37.22
C ILE A 407 -5.89 61.15 36.70
N ALA A 408 -5.68 59.88 36.34
CA ALA A 408 -4.42 59.48 35.72
C ALA A 408 -4.21 60.23 34.39
N ALA A 409 -2.96 60.29 33.90
CA ALA A 409 -2.69 60.82 32.57
C ALA A 409 -3.60 60.14 31.53
N ASP A 410 -4.16 60.94 30.62
CA ASP A 410 -5.10 60.53 29.58
C ASP A 410 -6.37 59.79 30.06
N ALA A 411 -6.69 59.82 31.36
CA ALA A 411 -7.86 59.13 31.89
C ALA A 411 -9.20 59.77 31.47
N VAL A 412 -9.21 61.03 31.02
CA VAL A 412 -10.35 61.69 30.37
C VAL A 412 -10.03 61.88 28.88
N THR A 413 -10.32 60.85 28.09
CA THR A 413 -10.23 60.88 26.63
C THR A 413 -11.46 61.51 25.99
N GLU A 414 -11.37 61.85 24.70
CA GLU A 414 -12.50 62.38 23.90
C GLU A 414 -13.76 61.50 24.02
N ALA A 415 -13.63 60.18 23.90
CA ALA A 415 -14.74 59.23 24.04
C ALA A 415 -15.40 59.19 25.44
N LYS A 416 -14.80 59.83 26.46
CA LYS A 416 -15.36 59.97 27.81
C LYS A 416 -16.01 61.33 28.05
N VAL A 417 -15.95 62.24 27.08
CA VAL A 417 -16.60 63.56 27.11
C VAL A 417 -17.70 63.55 26.05
N ALA A 418 -18.97 63.55 26.48
CA ALA A 418 -20.08 63.59 25.54
C ALA A 418 -20.04 64.86 24.68
N VAL A 419 -20.59 64.79 23.46
CA VAL A 419 -20.75 65.95 22.57
C VAL A 419 -21.48 67.08 23.31
N ASP A 420 -20.99 68.31 23.14
CA ASP A 420 -21.46 69.52 23.83
C ASP A 420 -21.39 69.51 25.38
N ALA A 421 -20.74 68.52 26.00
CA ALA A 421 -20.64 68.46 27.47
C ALA A 421 -19.88 69.65 28.08
N ILE A 422 -19.00 70.32 27.33
CA ILE A 422 -18.24 71.50 27.76
C ILE A 422 -18.80 72.76 27.08
N THR A 423 -19.95 73.23 27.59
CA THR A 423 -20.60 74.47 27.13
C THR A 423 -19.86 75.73 27.59
N GLN A 424 -20.14 76.89 26.96
CA GLN A 424 -19.51 78.17 27.28
C GLN A 424 -19.52 78.50 28.79
N GLY A 425 -20.64 78.27 29.48
CA GLY A 425 -20.76 78.52 30.93
C GLY A 425 -19.93 77.59 31.83
N LYS A 426 -19.33 76.53 31.29
CA LYS A 426 -18.40 75.61 31.98
C LYS A 426 -16.93 76.00 31.75
N ILE A 427 -16.65 76.96 30.86
CA ILE A 427 -15.32 77.50 30.60
C ILE A 427 -15.25 78.90 31.21
N ALA A 428 -14.47 79.08 32.28
CA ALA A 428 -14.28 80.40 32.87
C ALA A 428 -13.51 81.35 31.92
N SER A 429 -13.67 82.66 32.08
CA SER A 429 -12.93 83.67 31.31
C SER A 429 -11.41 83.43 31.40
N ASN A 430 -10.74 83.43 30.24
CA ASN A 430 -9.30 83.11 30.10
C ASN A 430 -8.89 81.70 30.60
N ALA A 431 -9.84 80.78 30.83
CA ALA A 431 -9.53 79.40 31.21
C ALA A 431 -8.83 78.64 30.07
N VAL A 432 -9.09 79.01 28.81
CA VAL A 432 -8.29 78.65 27.64
C VAL A 432 -7.49 79.88 27.22
N ASN A 433 -6.17 79.74 27.10
CA ASN A 433 -5.24 80.81 26.74
C ASN A 433 -4.07 80.23 25.91
N GLU A 434 -3.15 81.07 25.43
CA GLU A 434 -2.04 80.68 24.55
C GLU A 434 -1.13 79.58 25.13
N LEU A 435 -0.96 79.52 26.46
CA LEU A 435 -0.18 78.47 27.14
C LEU A 435 -0.93 77.13 27.25
N LYS A 436 -2.25 77.11 27.04
CA LYS A 436 -3.11 75.92 27.12
C LYS A 436 -3.61 75.44 25.76
N LEU A 437 -3.54 76.29 24.74
CA LEU A 437 -3.66 75.90 23.34
C LEU A 437 -2.26 75.52 22.83
N ALA A 438 -2.00 74.22 22.69
CA ALA A 438 -0.79 73.77 22.01
C ALA A 438 -0.70 74.36 20.58
N ALA A 439 0.51 74.40 20.01
CA ALA A 439 0.70 74.83 18.63
C ALA A 439 -0.23 74.04 17.68
N ALA A 440 -0.94 74.75 16.79
CA ALA A 440 -1.98 74.21 15.92
C ALA A 440 -3.17 73.51 16.62
N ALA A 441 -3.42 73.72 17.92
CA ALA A 441 -4.57 73.13 18.62
C ALA A 441 -5.93 73.55 18.05
N VAL A 442 -6.03 74.75 17.46
CA VAL A 442 -7.18 75.22 16.69
C VAL A 442 -6.91 74.96 15.20
N THR A 443 -7.49 73.88 14.68
CA THR A 443 -7.41 73.48 13.27
C THR A 443 -8.64 73.95 12.49
N GLU A 444 -8.57 73.92 11.16
CA GLU A 444 -9.68 74.29 10.27
C GLU A 444 -11.00 73.57 10.63
N ALA A 445 -10.96 72.25 10.86
CA ALA A 445 -12.13 71.46 11.28
C ALA A 445 -12.74 71.87 12.65
N LYS A 446 -12.00 72.62 13.49
CA LYS A 446 -12.48 73.15 14.77
C LYS A 446 -13.03 74.57 14.66
N VAL A 447 -12.97 75.18 13.48
CA VAL A 447 -13.49 76.52 13.18
C VAL A 447 -14.57 76.37 12.11
N ALA A 448 -15.84 76.36 12.52
CA ALA A 448 -16.96 76.20 11.59
C ALA A 448 -16.90 77.23 10.44
N VAL A 449 -17.37 76.84 9.25
CA VAL A 449 -17.33 77.70 8.05
C VAL A 449 -18.05 79.02 8.32
N GLY A 450 -17.37 80.15 8.10
CA GLY A 450 -17.88 81.49 8.40
C GLY A 450 -17.85 81.90 9.89
N ALA A 451 -17.34 81.07 10.80
CA ALA A 451 -17.23 81.40 12.22
C ALA A 451 -16.32 82.62 12.48
N ILE A 452 -15.31 82.84 11.65
CA ILE A 452 -14.50 84.06 11.61
C ILE A 452 -15.08 85.00 10.55
N THR A 453 -15.85 85.99 10.99
CA THR A 453 -16.45 87.02 10.12
C THR A 453 -15.56 88.27 10.08
N GLN A 454 -15.84 89.21 9.16
CA GLN A 454 -15.10 90.48 9.06
C GLN A 454 -15.09 91.27 10.39
N LEU A 455 -16.16 91.21 11.20
CA LEU A 455 -16.22 91.84 12.53
C LEU A 455 -15.34 91.16 13.59
N LYS A 456 -14.82 89.96 13.32
CA LYS A 456 -13.91 89.21 14.19
C LYS A 456 -12.44 89.30 13.75
N ILE A 457 -12.15 90.03 12.67
CA ILE A 457 -10.80 90.32 12.19
C ILE A 457 -10.62 91.84 12.27
N SER A 458 -9.74 92.33 13.15
CA SER A 458 -9.45 93.77 13.20
C SER A 458 -8.70 94.24 11.95
N THR A 459 -8.89 95.50 11.58
CA THR A 459 -8.25 96.11 10.40
C THR A 459 -6.73 95.96 10.46
N GLY A 460 -6.15 95.29 9.47
CA GLY A 460 -4.70 95.03 9.39
C GLY A 460 -4.22 93.77 10.13
N ALA A 461 -5.09 92.99 10.79
CA ALA A 461 -4.70 91.78 11.51
C ALA A 461 -4.18 90.63 10.62
N VAL A 462 -4.47 90.67 9.31
CA VAL A 462 -4.00 89.70 8.32
C VAL A 462 -2.99 90.37 7.39
N GLY A 463 -1.72 90.24 7.72
CA GLY A 463 -0.59 90.65 6.88
C GLY A 463 0.29 89.45 6.49
N ASN A 464 1.49 89.74 5.99
CA ASN A 464 2.43 88.72 5.46
C ASN A 464 2.89 87.67 6.50
N ALA A 465 2.73 87.93 7.80
CA ALA A 465 3.04 86.96 8.85
C ALA A 465 1.88 85.99 9.13
N GLN A 466 0.64 86.38 8.80
CA GLN A 466 -0.57 85.58 8.96
C GLN A 466 -0.96 84.84 7.66
N LEU A 467 -0.46 85.29 6.52
CA LEU A 467 -0.59 84.62 5.22
C LEU A 467 0.70 83.84 4.91
N ALA A 468 0.66 82.52 5.06
CA ALA A 468 1.73 81.64 4.60
C ALA A 468 1.94 81.75 3.08
N ALA A 469 3.09 81.29 2.59
CA ALA A 469 3.34 81.20 1.14
C ALA A 469 2.22 80.38 0.46
N LEU A 470 1.66 80.92 -0.64
CA LEU A 470 0.50 80.37 -1.36
C LEU A 470 -0.81 80.28 -0.56
N ALA A 471 -0.94 80.93 0.62
CA ALA A 471 -2.17 80.89 1.42
C ALA A 471 -3.40 81.45 0.68
N VAL A 472 -3.21 82.42 -0.22
CA VAL A 472 -4.21 82.89 -1.18
C VAL A 472 -3.89 82.27 -2.54
N ASP A 473 -4.77 81.37 -2.99
CA ASP A 473 -4.67 80.62 -4.24
C ASP A 473 -5.78 81.02 -5.22
N ALA A 474 -5.78 80.39 -6.39
CA ALA A 474 -6.75 80.66 -7.47
C ALA A 474 -8.19 80.18 -7.19
N ALA A 475 -8.45 79.42 -6.11
CA ALA A 475 -9.80 79.05 -5.67
C ALA A 475 -10.35 80.02 -4.62
N LYS A 476 -9.46 80.56 -3.76
CA LYS A 476 -9.78 81.63 -2.80
C LYS A 476 -9.98 83.00 -3.47
N LEU A 477 -9.46 83.17 -4.68
CA LEU A 477 -9.74 84.30 -5.56
C LEU A 477 -10.92 83.98 -6.48
N ALA A 478 -12.07 84.61 -6.25
CA ALA A 478 -13.21 84.51 -7.16
C ALA A 478 -12.87 85.00 -8.59
N THR A 479 -13.67 84.61 -9.59
CA THR A 479 -13.51 85.09 -10.97
C THR A 479 -13.49 86.63 -11.00
N ASN A 480 -12.47 87.20 -11.65
CA ASN A 480 -12.19 88.66 -11.68
C ASN A 480 -11.87 89.31 -10.31
N ALA A 481 -11.56 88.54 -9.25
CA ALA A 481 -11.17 89.09 -7.95
C ALA A 481 -9.85 89.88 -8.01
N VAL A 482 -8.98 89.58 -8.98
CA VAL A 482 -7.82 90.40 -9.33
C VAL A 482 -8.14 91.18 -10.61
N THR A 483 -8.50 92.45 -10.45
CA THR A 483 -8.77 93.41 -11.53
C THR A 483 -7.48 94.14 -11.93
N THR A 484 -7.49 94.86 -13.06
CA THR A 484 -6.39 95.75 -13.45
C THR A 484 -6.02 96.73 -12.34
N THR A 485 -7.01 97.32 -11.66
CA THR A 485 -6.81 98.19 -10.49
C THR A 485 -6.19 97.53 -9.25
N LYS A 486 -5.98 96.20 -9.26
CA LYS A 486 -5.32 95.43 -8.18
C LYS A 486 -3.93 94.91 -8.58
N ILE A 487 -3.50 95.17 -9.82
CA ILE A 487 -2.15 94.92 -10.32
C ILE A 487 -1.59 96.29 -10.71
N ALA A 488 -0.63 96.81 -9.95
CA ALA A 488 0.01 98.07 -10.32
C ALA A 488 0.77 97.94 -11.65
N ASP A 489 0.98 99.07 -12.33
CA ASP A 489 1.85 99.11 -13.51
C ASP A 489 3.25 98.57 -13.15
N ASP A 490 3.87 97.83 -14.07
CA ASP A 490 5.11 97.06 -13.88
C ASP A 490 5.12 96.05 -12.70
N ALA A 491 3.96 95.74 -12.10
CA ALA A 491 3.90 94.74 -11.03
C ALA A 491 4.25 93.31 -11.50
N ILE A 492 4.21 93.02 -12.81
CA ILE A 492 4.64 91.76 -13.42
C ILE A 492 5.88 92.00 -14.29
N THR A 493 7.07 91.84 -13.70
CA THR A 493 8.37 91.97 -14.38
C THR A 493 8.92 90.61 -14.80
N THR A 494 9.92 90.59 -15.70
CA THR A 494 10.53 89.35 -16.23
C THR A 494 10.96 88.34 -15.13
N PRO A 495 11.60 88.74 -14.02
CA PRO A 495 11.94 87.81 -12.93
C PRO A 495 10.74 87.23 -12.17
N LYS A 496 9.56 87.88 -12.24
CA LYS A 496 8.29 87.36 -11.68
C LYS A 496 7.61 86.37 -12.63
N LEU A 497 7.99 86.39 -13.92
CA LEU A 497 7.63 85.39 -14.93
C LEU A 497 8.74 84.33 -15.03
N VAL A 498 8.93 83.56 -13.94
CA VAL A 498 9.87 82.44 -13.89
C VAL A 498 9.58 81.39 -14.97
N THR A 499 10.54 80.53 -15.29
CA THR A 499 10.37 79.44 -16.25
C THR A 499 9.10 78.62 -15.95
N ASN A 500 8.24 78.46 -16.95
CA ASN A 500 6.91 77.83 -16.85
C ASN A 500 5.84 78.59 -16.02
N ALA A 501 6.04 79.86 -15.66
CA ALA A 501 4.98 80.69 -15.05
C ALA A 501 3.77 80.90 -16.00
N VAL A 502 4.01 80.89 -17.31
CA VAL A 502 2.99 80.88 -18.35
C VAL A 502 3.22 79.65 -19.24
N VAL A 503 2.36 78.64 -19.10
CA VAL A 503 2.32 77.44 -19.96
C VAL A 503 1.15 77.52 -20.95
N ALA A 504 1.16 76.65 -21.97
CA ALA A 504 0.14 76.63 -23.03
C ALA A 504 -1.30 76.67 -22.48
N ASP A 505 -1.63 75.85 -21.49
CA ASP A 505 -2.98 75.78 -20.90
C ASP A 505 -3.42 77.05 -20.15
N LYS A 506 -2.48 77.96 -19.84
CA LYS A 506 -2.76 79.29 -19.27
C LYS A 506 -2.97 80.36 -20.34
N VAL A 507 -2.69 80.04 -21.60
CA VAL A 507 -2.88 80.89 -22.77
C VAL A 507 -4.04 80.32 -23.59
N ALA A 508 -5.23 80.89 -23.43
CA ALA A 508 -6.40 80.46 -24.20
C ALA A 508 -6.11 80.43 -25.72
N ALA A 509 -6.67 79.46 -26.44
CA ALA A 509 -6.40 79.28 -27.86
C ALA A 509 -6.68 80.57 -28.66
N GLY A 510 -5.65 81.09 -29.35
CA GLY A 510 -5.72 82.36 -30.08
C GLY A 510 -5.49 83.63 -29.24
N ALA A 511 -5.26 83.54 -27.92
CA ALA A 511 -4.90 84.69 -27.10
C ALA A 511 -3.56 85.31 -27.55
N ILE A 512 -2.57 84.45 -27.84
CA ILE A 512 -1.38 84.80 -28.61
C ILE A 512 -1.59 84.28 -30.04
N THR A 513 -1.62 85.18 -31.02
CA THR A 513 -1.68 84.83 -32.46
C THR A 513 -0.31 85.08 -33.09
N VAL A 514 -0.07 84.52 -34.28
CA VAL A 514 1.18 84.75 -35.02
C VAL A 514 1.42 86.25 -35.30
N GLN A 515 0.33 87.01 -35.52
CA GLN A 515 0.37 88.47 -35.67
C GLN A 515 0.79 89.23 -34.40
N LYS A 516 0.61 88.64 -33.20
CA LYS A 516 1.11 89.16 -31.93
C LYS A 516 2.53 88.67 -31.60
N LEU A 517 3.03 87.67 -32.34
CA LEU A 517 4.36 87.08 -32.18
C LEU A 517 5.28 87.51 -33.32
N LEU A 518 5.36 88.83 -33.55
CA LEU A 518 6.17 89.44 -34.61
C LEU A 518 7.67 89.34 -34.27
N VAL A 519 8.29 88.22 -34.63
CA VAL A 519 9.74 88.02 -34.50
C VAL A 519 10.41 88.28 -35.85
N ALA A 520 10.75 89.55 -36.09
CA ALA A 520 11.64 89.96 -37.17
C ALA A 520 12.90 90.56 -36.55
N ASN A 521 14.09 90.31 -37.10
CA ASN A 521 15.19 91.24 -36.82
C ASN A 521 14.90 92.55 -37.56
N LEU A 522 14.58 93.59 -36.80
CA LEU A 522 14.30 94.93 -37.31
C LEU A 522 15.57 95.76 -37.52
N GLU A 523 16.73 95.28 -37.09
CA GLU A 523 18.04 95.90 -37.35
C GLU A 523 18.31 95.93 -38.86
N ASN A 524 18.06 97.10 -39.44
CA ASN A 524 18.64 97.53 -40.68
C ASN A 524 20.06 98.03 -40.37
N PRO A 525 21.16 97.41 -40.87
CA PRO A 525 22.51 97.91 -40.61
C PRO A 525 22.69 99.36 -41.06
N PHE A 526 21.97 99.80 -42.09
CA PHE A 526 21.92 101.19 -42.57
C PHE A 526 21.09 102.11 -41.65
N ALA A 527 21.03 101.82 -40.34
CA ALA A 527 20.47 102.69 -39.34
C ALA A 527 21.11 104.09 -39.45
N GLY A 528 20.27 105.12 -39.59
CA GLY A 528 20.71 106.48 -39.94
C GLY A 528 20.41 106.88 -41.40
N ALA A 529 20.27 105.94 -42.34
CA ALA A 529 19.81 106.27 -43.71
C ALA A 529 18.34 106.75 -43.74
N GLU A 530 17.62 106.59 -42.64
CA GLU A 530 16.27 107.10 -42.40
C GLU A 530 16.24 108.39 -41.56
N VAL A 531 17.39 108.93 -41.15
CA VAL A 531 17.52 110.10 -40.27
C VAL A 531 17.98 111.32 -41.09
N GLU A 532 17.22 112.41 -41.02
CA GLU A 532 17.28 113.53 -41.97
C GLU A 532 18.56 114.40 -41.91
N THR A 533 19.54 114.09 -41.05
CA THR A 533 20.69 114.97 -40.78
C THR A 533 22.07 114.29 -40.77
N THR A 534 22.18 112.96 -40.72
CA THR A 534 23.48 112.27 -40.63
C THR A 534 23.54 111.00 -41.47
N SER A 535 24.44 110.99 -42.45
CA SER A 535 24.66 109.87 -43.37
C SER A 535 25.43 108.71 -42.73
N PRO A 536 24.96 107.44 -42.81
CA PRO A 536 25.82 106.30 -42.54
C PRO A 536 26.83 106.06 -43.68
N PHE A 537 26.53 106.48 -44.91
CA PHE A 537 27.47 106.40 -46.03
C PHE A 537 28.48 107.56 -45.99
N VAL A 538 29.77 107.27 -46.15
CA VAL A 538 30.84 108.27 -46.30
C VAL A 538 31.07 108.55 -47.78
N SER A 539 31.10 109.84 -48.13
CA SER A 539 31.37 110.29 -49.51
C SER A 539 32.85 110.17 -49.84
N LEU A 540 33.20 109.48 -50.92
CA LEU A 540 34.58 109.35 -51.39
C LEU A 540 34.97 110.43 -52.40
N SER A 541 34.05 111.32 -52.78
CA SER A 541 34.36 112.46 -53.64
C SER A 541 33.42 113.65 -53.40
N ALA A 542 33.94 114.87 -53.54
CA ALA A 542 33.19 116.12 -53.35
C ALA A 542 32.02 116.33 -54.34
N ARG A 543 31.76 115.37 -55.24
CA ARG A 543 30.68 115.38 -56.25
C ARG A 543 29.38 114.75 -55.75
N ALA A 544 29.38 114.04 -54.62
CA ALA A 544 28.21 113.32 -54.12
C ALA A 544 27.76 113.87 -52.75
N THR A 545 26.48 114.21 -52.62
CA THR A 545 25.94 115.11 -51.57
C THR A 545 24.55 114.71 -51.12
N TRP A 546 24.19 114.93 -49.86
CA TRP A 546 22.78 114.87 -49.45
C TRP A 546 22.01 116.11 -49.97
N ALA A 547 20.74 115.94 -50.28
CA ALA A 547 19.87 117.02 -50.77
C ALA A 547 18.44 116.89 -50.24
N THR A 548 17.85 118.01 -49.86
CA THR A 548 16.42 118.13 -49.59
C THR A 548 15.64 117.94 -50.90
N ILE A 549 14.50 117.25 -50.84
CA ILE A 549 13.63 116.93 -51.96
C ILE A 549 12.16 117.22 -51.59
N SER A 550 11.38 117.73 -52.54
CA SER A 550 9.98 118.11 -52.31
C SER A 550 9.00 116.93 -52.33
N THR A 551 9.37 115.80 -52.95
CA THR A 551 8.56 114.58 -53.01
C THR A 551 9.44 113.33 -52.93
N SER A 552 9.16 112.46 -51.96
CA SER A 552 9.72 111.11 -51.83
C SER A 552 8.60 110.08 -51.69
N PRO A 553 8.86 108.77 -51.88
CA PRO A 553 7.84 107.73 -51.79
C PRO A 553 7.33 107.47 -50.37
N SER A 554 8.15 107.76 -49.36
CA SER A 554 7.85 107.59 -47.93
C SER A 554 7.37 108.87 -47.24
N GLY A 555 7.47 110.02 -47.90
CA GLY A 555 7.22 111.35 -47.31
C GLY A 555 8.44 111.99 -46.62
N LYS A 556 9.56 111.27 -46.46
CA LYS A 556 10.81 111.82 -45.91
C LYS A 556 11.38 112.95 -46.80
N PRO A 557 11.84 114.10 -46.26
CA PRO A 557 12.20 115.29 -47.03
C PRO A 557 13.64 115.27 -47.60
N THR A 558 14.43 114.23 -47.37
CA THR A 558 15.85 114.15 -47.76
C THR A 558 16.17 112.90 -48.57
N ALA A 559 17.11 113.02 -49.51
CA ALA A 559 17.68 111.89 -50.24
C ALA A 559 19.18 112.10 -50.54
N MET A 560 19.89 110.99 -50.74
CA MET A 560 21.27 111.01 -51.24
C MET A 560 21.26 111.37 -52.73
N ARG A 561 21.97 112.44 -53.13
CA ARG A 561 22.07 112.90 -54.52
C ARG A 561 23.47 112.67 -55.08
N ILE A 562 23.53 112.01 -56.23
CA ILE A 562 24.72 111.89 -57.06
C ILE A 562 24.52 112.82 -58.27
N ASN A 563 25.50 113.69 -58.53
CA ASN A 563 25.48 114.66 -59.63
C ASN A 563 26.36 114.16 -60.78
N GLY A 564 25.92 114.33 -62.03
CA GLY A 564 26.74 114.09 -63.22
C GLY A 564 27.85 115.14 -63.38
N ALA A 565 28.99 114.76 -63.96
CA ALA A 565 30.13 115.65 -64.16
C ALA A 565 31.07 115.14 -65.28
N ALA A 566 31.85 116.07 -65.86
CA ALA A 566 32.68 115.86 -67.06
C ALA A 566 33.37 114.48 -67.17
N ALA A 567 33.31 113.93 -68.39
CA ALA A 567 33.53 112.52 -68.71
C ALA A 567 34.83 111.92 -68.15
N GLY A 568 34.73 110.66 -67.68
CA GLY A 568 35.86 109.84 -67.26
C GLY A 568 36.11 109.75 -65.74
N ALA A 569 35.31 110.42 -64.90
CA ALA A 569 35.54 110.46 -63.45
C ALA A 569 34.31 109.99 -62.64
N ASN A 570 34.35 108.71 -62.21
CA ASN A 570 33.32 108.08 -61.38
C ASN A 570 33.14 108.79 -60.03
N THR A 571 31.91 108.76 -59.53
CA THR A 571 31.52 109.22 -58.18
C THR A 571 31.15 108.02 -57.31
N ALA A 572 31.48 108.05 -56.01
CA ALA A 572 31.23 106.93 -55.10
C ALA A 572 30.88 107.35 -53.66
N PHE A 573 29.95 106.61 -53.06
CA PHE A 573 29.60 106.63 -51.63
C PHE A 573 29.79 105.20 -51.08
N ASN A 574 30.59 105.02 -50.02
CA ASN A 574 30.78 103.72 -49.36
C ASN A 574 30.04 103.66 -48.02
N TYR A 575 29.57 102.47 -47.66
CA TYR A 575 29.13 102.16 -46.30
C TYR A 575 30.34 101.75 -45.42
N PRO A 576 30.58 102.37 -44.25
CA PRO A 576 31.65 102.02 -43.33
C PRO A 576 31.17 101.57 -41.93
N PRO A 577 31.80 100.57 -41.29
CA PRO A 577 32.75 99.61 -41.88
C PRO A 577 32.03 98.67 -42.86
N LYS A 578 32.78 97.76 -43.51
CA LYS A 578 32.17 96.66 -44.28
C LYS A 578 31.27 95.83 -43.36
N LEU A 579 30.21 95.24 -43.93
CA LEU A 579 29.32 94.35 -43.20
C LEU A 579 29.94 92.96 -43.11
N ALA A 580 30.28 92.49 -41.91
CA ALA A 580 30.70 91.10 -41.70
C ALA A 580 29.54 90.13 -41.99
N VAL A 581 29.83 89.04 -42.71
CA VAL A 581 28.83 88.05 -43.16
C VAL A 581 29.38 86.63 -43.14
N THR A 582 28.48 85.65 -43.13
CA THR A 582 28.81 84.23 -43.30
C THR A 582 28.32 83.73 -44.67
N PRO A 583 29.08 82.89 -45.39
CA PRO A 583 28.59 82.21 -46.59
C PRO A 583 27.26 81.49 -46.38
N GLY A 584 26.35 81.62 -47.36
CA GLY A 584 24.99 81.05 -47.30
C GLY A 584 23.96 81.92 -46.57
N GLU A 585 24.36 83.03 -45.94
CA GLU A 585 23.40 83.99 -45.40
C GLU A 585 22.66 84.73 -46.52
N GLU A 586 21.37 84.99 -46.32
CA GLU A 586 20.56 85.76 -47.27
C GLU A 586 20.17 87.12 -46.70
N TYR A 587 20.17 88.14 -47.56
CA TYR A 587 19.86 89.51 -47.22
C TYR A 587 18.80 90.09 -48.15
N TYR A 588 17.74 90.65 -47.58
CA TYR A 588 16.76 91.44 -48.31
C TYR A 588 17.25 92.88 -48.45
N LEU A 589 17.39 93.34 -49.68
CA LEU A 589 17.70 94.71 -50.06
C LEU A 589 16.45 95.38 -50.64
N GLU A 590 16.17 96.60 -50.18
CA GLU A 590 15.19 97.51 -50.75
C GLU A 590 15.76 98.94 -50.77
N PHE A 591 15.49 99.69 -51.83
CA PHE A 591 15.73 101.14 -51.89
C PHE A 591 14.83 101.78 -52.96
N TYR A 592 14.57 103.08 -52.84
CA TYR A 592 13.90 103.85 -53.87
C TYR A 592 14.92 104.75 -54.60
N VAL A 593 14.80 104.84 -55.93
CA VAL A 593 15.69 105.61 -56.78
C VAL A 593 14.90 106.42 -57.82
N ARG A 594 15.34 107.65 -58.09
CA ARG A 594 14.77 108.58 -59.07
C ARG A 594 15.88 109.34 -59.76
N ARG A 595 15.87 109.42 -61.09
CA ARG A 595 16.75 110.31 -61.86
C ARG A 595 15.99 111.50 -62.41
N ASP A 596 16.67 112.59 -62.76
CA ASP A 596 16.07 113.62 -63.62
C ASP A 596 16.13 113.22 -65.11
N SER A 597 15.64 114.10 -65.97
CA SER A 597 15.66 113.91 -67.44
C SER A 597 17.01 114.20 -68.10
N ALA A 598 17.97 114.78 -67.37
CA ALA A 598 19.31 115.10 -67.88
C ALA A 598 20.36 114.02 -67.54
N TRP A 599 20.05 113.09 -66.62
CA TRP A 599 20.92 111.99 -66.25
C TRP A 599 21.19 111.05 -67.42
N ASP A 600 22.46 110.98 -67.83
CA ASP A 600 23.01 110.22 -68.96
C ASP A 600 23.86 109.01 -68.53
N GLY A 601 24.03 108.77 -67.22
CA GLY A 601 24.89 107.72 -66.67
C GLY A 601 24.58 106.31 -67.19
N SER A 602 25.61 105.48 -67.34
CA SER A 602 25.50 104.16 -67.97
C SER A 602 25.09 103.08 -66.97
N SER A 603 24.33 102.09 -67.43
CA SER A 603 24.08 100.86 -66.67
C SER A 603 25.37 100.06 -66.38
N GLY A 604 26.48 100.42 -67.04
CA GLY A 604 27.83 99.88 -66.82
C GLY A 604 28.39 100.22 -65.44
N ASN A 605 28.36 101.50 -65.03
CA ASN A 605 28.87 101.90 -63.70
C ASN A 605 27.85 102.58 -62.77
N SER A 606 26.79 103.23 -63.26
CA SER A 606 25.74 103.84 -62.43
C SER A 606 24.85 102.78 -61.79
N LYS A 607 25.27 102.28 -60.63
CA LYS A 607 24.59 101.22 -59.87
C LYS A 607 24.97 101.22 -58.39
N LEU A 608 24.06 100.70 -57.57
CA LEU A 608 24.40 100.16 -56.26
C LEU A 608 25.20 98.87 -56.48
N ARG A 609 26.33 98.73 -55.78
CA ARG A 609 27.25 97.58 -55.85
C ARG A 609 27.32 96.89 -54.50
N ILE A 610 27.37 95.56 -54.55
CA ILE A 610 27.77 94.69 -53.44
C ILE A 610 29.08 94.04 -53.89
N GLY A 611 30.16 94.25 -53.14
CA GLY A 611 31.45 93.63 -53.37
C GLY A 611 31.92 92.77 -52.20
N ASP A 612 32.91 91.91 -52.45
CA ASP A 612 33.55 91.06 -51.43
C ASP A 612 34.50 91.86 -50.51
N GLN A 613 35.18 91.16 -49.61
CA GLN A 613 36.24 91.73 -48.75
C GLN A 613 37.38 92.41 -49.53
N ASN A 614 37.54 92.17 -50.84
CA ASN A 614 38.55 92.79 -51.71
C ASN A 614 37.98 93.89 -52.62
N ASN A 615 36.68 94.20 -52.53
CA ASN A 615 35.89 95.09 -53.41
C ASN A 615 35.63 94.53 -54.84
N SER A 616 35.83 93.24 -55.06
CA SER A 616 35.40 92.53 -56.27
C SER A 616 33.88 92.52 -56.35
N LEU A 617 33.29 92.89 -57.49
CA LEU A 617 31.84 93.00 -57.64
C LEU A 617 31.15 91.61 -57.57
N LEU A 618 30.30 91.40 -56.57
CA LEU A 618 29.47 90.21 -56.40
C LEU A 618 28.09 90.39 -57.06
N ALA A 619 27.46 91.55 -56.87
CA ALA A 619 26.17 91.91 -57.46
C ALA A 619 26.03 93.43 -57.64
N GLY A 620 25.14 93.87 -58.53
CA GLY A 620 24.85 95.30 -58.66
C GLY A 620 23.54 95.63 -59.37
N TYR A 621 22.87 96.68 -58.88
CA TYR A 621 21.52 97.07 -59.25
C TYR A 621 21.53 98.45 -59.92
N ALA A 622 21.28 98.47 -61.22
CA ALA A 622 21.56 99.62 -62.07
C ALA A 622 20.48 100.71 -62.03
N TYR A 623 20.94 101.95 -62.20
CA TYR A 623 20.15 103.18 -62.27
C TYR A 623 20.70 104.14 -63.35
N GLY A 624 21.22 103.58 -64.46
CA GLY A 624 21.57 104.34 -65.65
C GLY A 624 20.35 104.94 -66.34
N ALA A 625 20.59 105.78 -67.34
CA ALA A 625 19.55 106.50 -68.10
C ALA A 625 18.51 105.55 -68.73
N THR A 626 18.93 104.37 -69.17
CA THR A 626 18.08 103.31 -69.75
C THR A 626 17.27 102.52 -68.74
N ASP A 627 17.70 102.48 -67.47
CA ASP A 627 17.23 101.49 -66.49
C ASP A 627 16.05 102.01 -65.66
N LEU A 628 15.74 103.29 -65.80
CA LEU A 628 14.77 104.06 -65.00
C LEU A 628 14.07 105.12 -65.86
N ALA A 629 12.77 105.34 -65.59
CA ALA A 629 12.06 106.50 -66.09
C ALA A 629 12.58 107.81 -65.47
N SER A 630 12.59 108.90 -66.23
CA SER A 630 12.95 110.22 -65.72
C SER A 630 11.88 110.80 -64.80
N ASN A 631 12.30 111.55 -63.79
CA ASN A 631 11.49 112.27 -62.80
C ASN A 631 10.54 111.44 -61.93
N THR A 632 10.49 110.12 -62.10
CA THR A 632 9.65 109.18 -61.33
C THR A 632 10.50 108.39 -60.33
N TRP A 633 9.95 108.13 -59.14
CA TRP A 633 10.55 107.21 -58.17
C TRP A 633 10.24 105.76 -58.54
N VAL A 634 11.28 104.93 -58.59
CA VAL A 634 11.19 103.49 -58.84
C VAL A 634 11.73 102.76 -57.62
N LYS A 635 10.95 101.80 -57.12
CA LYS A 635 11.41 100.87 -56.07
C LYS A 635 12.33 99.83 -56.69
N ARG A 636 13.48 99.59 -56.08
CA ARG A 636 14.35 98.44 -56.33
C ARG A 636 14.31 97.53 -55.11
N THR A 637 14.08 96.25 -55.34
CA THR A 637 14.06 95.20 -54.30
C THR A 637 14.82 93.99 -54.80
N ALA A 638 15.62 93.37 -53.95
CA ALA A 638 16.37 92.15 -54.29
C ALA A 638 16.61 91.27 -53.06
N VAL A 639 16.87 90.00 -53.30
CA VAL A 639 17.56 89.12 -52.35
C VAL A 639 19.01 88.99 -52.80
N PHE A 640 19.94 89.02 -51.85
CA PHE A 640 21.35 88.73 -52.06
C PHE A 640 21.78 87.60 -51.12
N THR A 641 22.23 86.49 -51.71
CA THR A 641 22.77 85.32 -51.00
C THR A 641 24.29 85.41 -50.97
N VAL A 642 24.90 85.33 -49.79
CA VAL A 642 26.36 85.47 -49.59
C VAL A 642 27.08 84.25 -50.18
N ALA A 643 27.95 84.49 -51.16
CA ALA A 643 28.69 83.44 -51.85
C ALA A 643 29.77 82.76 -50.96
N SER A 644 30.17 81.55 -51.34
CA SER A 644 31.25 80.82 -50.65
C SER A 644 32.57 81.60 -50.67
N GLY A 645 33.27 81.63 -49.52
CA GLY A 645 34.53 82.37 -49.35
C GLY A 645 34.38 83.88 -49.12
N VAL A 646 33.17 84.44 -49.13
CA VAL A 646 32.92 85.85 -48.77
C VAL A 646 32.72 85.98 -47.26
N THR A 647 33.49 86.86 -46.62
CA THR A 647 33.44 87.10 -45.16
C THR A 647 33.06 88.54 -44.80
N GLU A 648 33.17 89.47 -45.75
CA GLU A 648 32.72 90.85 -45.62
C GLU A 648 32.04 91.31 -46.92
N LEU A 649 30.99 92.12 -46.79
CA LEU A 649 30.40 92.85 -47.92
C LEU A 649 30.76 94.34 -47.84
N ASN A 650 31.30 94.86 -48.94
CA ASN A 650 31.34 96.31 -49.17
C ASN A 650 30.12 96.73 -50.00
N VAL A 651 29.37 97.73 -49.53
CA VAL A 651 28.20 98.28 -50.23
C VAL A 651 28.52 99.70 -50.69
N THR A 652 28.56 99.89 -52.01
CA THR A 652 28.97 101.14 -52.66
C THR A 652 27.92 101.63 -53.65
N LEU A 653 27.51 102.88 -53.54
CA LEU A 653 26.74 103.59 -54.58
C LEU A 653 27.72 104.26 -55.55
N VAL A 654 27.61 103.98 -56.86
CA VAL A 654 28.47 104.56 -57.91
C VAL A 654 27.64 105.30 -58.97
N GLY A 655 28.17 106.41 -59.50
CA GLY A 655 27.59 107.12 -60.66
C GLY A 655 28.66 107.56 -61.67
N ASP A 656 28.35 107.40 -62.96
CA ASP A 656 29.22 107.68 -64.12
C ASP A 656 28.58 108.61 -65.18
N ALA A 657 27.58 109.39 -64.77
CA ALA A 657 26.92 110.39 -65.61
C ALA A 657 27.81 111.61 -65.90
N THR A 658 27.67 112.21 -67.08
CA THR A 658 28.29 113.50 -67.43
C THR A 658 27.35 114.69 -67.18
N ALA A 659 26.04 114.44 -67.10
CA ALA A 659 25.00 115.43 -66.84
C ALA A 659 23.89 114.92 -65.88
N GLY A 660 23.04 115.83 -65.41
CA GLY A 660 21.86 115.52 -64.58
C GLY A 660 22.16 114.98 -63.18
N ASN A 661 21.14 114.40 -62.56
CA ASN A 661 21.17 113.96 -61.16
C ASN A 661 20.39 112.64 -60.96
N VAL A 662 20.85 111.84 -60.00
CA VAL A 662 20.08 110.72 -59.42
C VAL A 662 19.98 110.85 -57.90
N TRP A 663 18.80 110.59 -57.36
CA TRP A 663 18.48 110.58 -55.93
C TRP A 663 18.12 109.18 -55.47
N LEU A 664 18.58 108.80 -54.28
CA LEU A 664 18.28 107.53 -53.63
C LEU A 664 17.85 107.73 -52.17
N THR A 665 16.87 106.97 -51.72
CA THR A 665 16.30 107.06 -50.36
C THR A 665 15.68 105.72 -49.91
N ASP A 666 15.29 105.65 -48.64
CA ASP A 666 14.64 104.49 -48.00
C ASP A 666 15.42 103.17 -48.19
N PHE A 667 16.72 103.21 -47.89
CA PHE A 667 17.60 102.03 -47.91
C PHE A 667 17.27 101.08 -46.76
N VAL A 668 16.72 99.92 -47.09
CA VAL A 668 16.51 98.78 -46.20
C VAL A 668 17.46 97.67 -46.60
N TRP A 669 18.29 97.21 -45.67
CA TRP A 669 19.04 95.96 -45.79
C TRP A 669 18.74 95.14 -44.54
N ARG A 670 18.23 93.91 -44.67
CA ARG A 670 17.93 93.07 -43.50
C ARG A 670 18.40 91.65 -43.76
N LYS A 671 19.10 91.07 -42.79
CA LYS A 671 19.41 89.64 -42.81
C LYS A 671 18.10 88.88 -42.74
N MET A 672 17.82 88.05 -43.75
CA MET A 672 16.65 87.18 -43.71
C MET A 672 16.94 86.06 -42.70
N ALA A 673 15.94 85.74 -41.87
CA ALA A 673 16.08 84.68 -40.90
C ALA A 673 16.14 83.33 -41.62
N SER A 674 17.25 82.61 -41.44
CA SER A 674 17.37 81.19 -41.79
C SER A 674 16.38 80.39 -40.95
N ALA A 675 15.18 80.14 -41.52
CA ALA A 675 13.98 79.83 -40.75
C ALA A 675 13.87 78.35 -40.35
N GLU A 676 14.72 77.90 -39.44
CA GLU A 676 14.39 76.72 -38.61
C GLU A 676 13.27 77.10 -37.62
N LEU A 677 12.03 76.95 -38.08
CA LEU A 677 10.82 77.18 -37.27
C LEU A 677 10.75 76.30 -36.01
N ILE A 678 11.49 75.19 -36.02
CA ILE A 678 11.53 74.14 -35.00
C ILE A 678 13.02 73.83 -34.75
N VAL A 679 13.61 74.41 -33.70
CA VAL A 679 14.94 73.99 -33.21
C VAL A 679 14.82 72.64 -32.48
N ASP A 680 15.95 71.97 -32.21
CA ASP A 680 15.96 70.74 -31.40
C ASP A 680 15.26 70.95 -30.05
N GLY A 681 14.34 70.05 -29.72
CA GLY A 681 13.49 70.16 -28.52
C GLY A 681 12.39 71.25 -28.58
N ALA A 682 12.21 71.95 -29.70
CA ALA A 682 11.12 72.94 -29.81
C ALA A 682 9.74 72.29 -29.77
N ILE A 683 9.56 71.07 -30.31
CA ILE A 683 8.38 70.23 -30.07
C ILE A 683 8.74 69.17 -29.03
N ILE A 684 8.07 69.23 -27.87
CA ILE A 684 8.08 68.22 -26.81
C ILE A 684 6.67 67.66 -26.65
N ALA A 685 6.53 66.50 -26.01
CA ALA A 685 5.25 65.81 -25.85
C ALA A 685 4.12 66.71 -25.30
N SER A 686 4.40 67.59 -24.34
CA SER A 686 3.40 68.52 -23.77
C SER A 686 2.97 69.66 -24.70
N LYS A 687 3.61 69.84 -25.86
CA LYS A 687 3.20 70.80 -26.91
C LYS A 687 2.35 70.15 -28.00
N VAL A 688 2.17 68.84 -27.97
CA VAL A 688 1.30 68.08 -28.89
C VAL A 688 0.12 67.56 -28.09
N ALA A 689 -1.07 68.16 -28.29
CA ALA A 689 -2.28 67.71 -27.61
C ALA A 689 -2.62 66.26 -27.98
N ALA A 690 -3.25 65.53 -27.07
CA ALA A 690 -3.65 64.14 -27.31
C ALA A 690 -4.51 64.02 -28.59
N LEU A 691 -4.18 63.04 -29.44
CA LEU A 691 -4.78 62.80 -30.75
C LEU A 691 -4.63 63.93 -31.80
N ALA A 692 -3.87 65.00 -31.53
CA ALA A 692 -3.68 66.10 -32.49
C ALA A 692 -2.92 65.69 -33.77
N ILE A 693 -2.13 64.61 -33.71
CA ILE A 693 -1.49 63.97 -34.86
C ILE A 693 -2.21 62.64 -35.11
N SER A 694 -3.19 62.66 -36.01
CA SER A 694 -3.89 61.46 -36.50
C SER A 694 -3.17 60.87 -37.72
N ALA A 695 -3.63 59.70 -38.19
CA ALA A 695 -3.15 59.12 -39.45
C ALA A 695 -3.34 60.06 -40.67
N ALA A 696 -4.37 60.93 -40.67
CA ALA A 696 -4.56 61.92 -41.74
C ALA A 696 -3.52 63.06 -41.70
N ASN A 697 -2.80 63.23 -40.59
CA ASN A 697 -1.71 64.19 -40.45
C ASN A 697 -0.34 63.61 -40.85
N ILE A 698 -0.26 62.31 -41.15
CA ILE A 698 0.98 61.59 -41.48
C ILE A 698 0.83 60.97 -42.87
N GLN A 699 1.58 61.45 -43.86
CA GLN A 699 1.58 60.83 -45.19
C GLN A 699 2.11 59.38 -45.13
N ALA A 700 1.59 58.49 -45.98
CA ALA A 700 2.05 57.10 -46.04
C ALA A 700 3.57 57.02 -46.28
N GLY A 701 4.29 56.30 -45.42
CA GLY A 701 5.75 56.22 -45.46
C GLY A 701 6.51 57.47 -44.97
N ALA A 702 5.83 58.51 -44.48
CA ALA A 702 6.50 59.72 -43.98
C ALA A 702 7.40 59.43 -42.77
N ILE A 703 7.00 58.51 -41.90
CA ILE A 703 7.81 57.98 -40.79
C ILE A 703 8.42 56.65 -41.23
N THR A 704 9.73 56.62 -41.41
CA THR A 704 10.51 55.40 -41.71
C THR A 704 11.37 55.04 -40.50
N ALA A 705 11.93 53.82 -40.45
CA ALA A 705 12.77 53.38 -39.34
C ALA A 705 13.93 54.34 -39.03
N GLY A 706 14.58 54.92 -40.06
CA GLY A 706 15.65 55.92 -39.88
C GLY A 706 15.20 57.31 -39.42
N LYS A 707 13.89 57.55 -39.28
CA LYS A 707 13.31 58.78 -38.68
C LYS A 707 12.80 58.55 -37.25
N ILE A 708 12.90 57.32 -36.75
CA ILE A 708 12.63 56.97 -35.36
C ILE A 708 14.00 56.74 -34.72
N ALA A 709 14.35 57.49 -33.68
CA ALA A 709 15.60 57.25 -32.96
C ALA A 709 15.59 55.85 -32.31
N ALA A 710 16.77 55.27 -32.11
CA ALA A 710 16.91 54.00 -31.39
C ALA A 710 16.18 54.07 -30.03
N ASP A 711 15.45 53.01 -29.69
CA ASP A 711 14.64 52.87 -28.48
C ASP A 711 13.55 53.95 -28.24
N ALA A 712 13.28 54.85 -29.20
CA ALA A 712 12.24 55.90 -29.06
C ALA A 712 10.80 55.37 -29.09
N VAL A 713 10.59 54.12 -29.50
CA VAL A 713 9.29 53.41 -29.41
C VAL A 713 9.50 52.13 -28.60
N THR A 714 9.28 52.24 -27.29
CA THR A 714 9.33 51.12 -26.34
C THR A 714 7.95 50.49 -26.15
N ALA A 715 7.87 49.42 -25.36
CA ALA A 715 6.61 48.80 -24.97
C ALA A 715 5.63 49.73 -24.21
N THR A 716 6.09 50.84 -23.61
CA THR A 716 5.18 51.83 -22.98
C THR A 716 4.60 52.82 -23.98
N ASN A 717 5.18 52.92 -25.18
CA ASN A 717 4.69 53.76 -26.27
C ASN A 717 3.64 53.04 -27.15
N ILE A 718 3.43 51.73 -26.92
CA ILE A 718 2.50 50.88 -27.68
C ILE A 718 1.42 50.40 -26.72
N VAL A 719 0.16 50.73 -27.00
CA VAL A 719 -0.99 50.23 -26.21
C VAL A 719 -1.16 48.73 -26.45
N ALA A 720 -1.46 47.99 -25.39
CA ALA A 720 -1.63 46.54 -25.46
C ALA A 720 -2.74 46.14 -26.46
N GLY A 721 -2.43 45.24 -27.38
CA GLY A 721 -3.34 44.80 -28.44
C GLY A 721 -3.39 45.68 -29.70
N THR A 722 -2.69 46.83 -29.75
CA THR A 722 -2.68 47.72 -30.93
C THR A 722 -1.88 47.17 -32.12
N ILE A 723 -0.92 46.27 -31.89
CA ILE A 723 -0.19 45.59 -32.97
C ILE A 723 -0.77 44.19 -33.13
N THR A 724 -1.58 44.00 -34.17
CA THR A 724 -2.17 42.71 -34.58
C THR A 724 -1.44 42.15 -35.81
N SER A 725 -1.95 41.04 -36.36
CA SER A 725 -1.48 40.49 -37.64
C SER A 725 -1.75 41.41 -38.85
N THR A 726 -2.57 42.46 -38.71
CA THR A 726 -2.85 43.42 -39.80
C THR A 726 -1.76 44.49 -39.89
N GLU A 727 -1.21 44.91 -38.74
CA GLU A 727 -0.13 45.90 -38.65
C GLU A 727 1.26 45.29 -38.91
N LEU A 728 1.37 43.96 -38.86
CA LEU A 728 2.59 43.19 -39.14
C LEU A 728 2.55 42.59 -40.55
N ALA A 729 3.33 43.14 -41.48
CA ALA A 729 3.50 42.54 -42.81
C ALA A 729 4.06 41.10 -42.73
N SER A 730 3.71 40.24 -43.69
CA SER A 730 4.23 38.87 -43.77
C SER A 730 5.76 38.84 -43.73
N ASN A 731 6.34 37.96 -42.90
CA ASN A 731 7.79 37.87 -42.65
C ASN A 731 8.44 39.17 -42.09
N SER A 732 7.66 40.12 -41.56
CA SER A 732 8.20 41.29 -40.87
C SER A 732 8.95 40.91 -39.59
N VAL A 733 8.45 39.91 -38.85
CA VAL A 733 9.11 39.30 -37.70
C VAL A 733 9.70 37.95 -38.13
N VAL A 734 11.03 37.83 -38.03
CA VAL A 734 11.81 36.61 -38.35
C VAL A 734 12.79 36.34 -37.20
N ALA A 735 13.32 35.12 -37.10
CA ALA A 735 14.23 34.73 -36.02
C ALA A 735 15.39 35.72 -35.79
N ALA A 736 16.02 36.23 -36.86
CA ALA A 736 17.11 37.22 -36.76
C ALA A 736 16.70 38.60 -36.18
N LYS A 737 15.39 38.87 -36.03
CA LYS A 737 14.84 40.07 -35.37
C LYS A 737 14.32 39.78 -33.96
N ILE A 738 14.36 38.52 -33.51
CA ILE A 738 13.99 38.10 -32.15
C ILE A 738 15.31 37.81 -31.43
N ALA A 739 15.68 38.64 -30.44
CA ALA A 739 16.88 38.38 -29.65
C ALA A 739 16.79 37.03 -28.91
N ALA A 740 17.92 36.36 -28.71
CA ALA A 740 17.95 35.07 -28.01
C ALA A 740 17.34 35.19 -26.60
N GLY A 741 16.37 34.32 -26.28
CA GLY A 741 15.63 34.39 -25.02
C GLY A 741 14.63 35.56 -24.89
N ALA A 742 14.40 36.35 -25.96
CA ALA A 742 13.43 37.46 -25.89
C ALA A 742 11.99 36.97 -25.66
N ILE A 743 11.63 35.81 -26.20
CA ILE A 743 10.38 35.10 -25.92
C ILE A 743 10.65 34.05 -24.85
N VAL A 744 10.00 34.20 -23.70
CA VAL A 744 10.02 33.25 -22.57
C VAL A 744 8.60 32.79 -22.26
N ALA A 745 8.42 31.69 -21.52
CA ALA A 745 7.11 31.13 -21.22
C ALA A 745 6.12 32.17 -20.67
N GLY A 746 6.53 33.04 -19.73
CA GLY A 746 5.68 34.11 -19.18
C GLY A 746 5.33 35.27 -20.13
N LYS A 747 5.82 35.26 -21.37
CA LYS A 747 5.43 36.19 -22.45
C LYS A 747 4.52 35.53 -23.50
N ILE A 748 4.28 34.22 -23.39
CA ILE A 748 3.30 33.49 -24.18
C ILE A 748 2.09 33.28 -23.26
N ALA A 749 0.93 33.80 -23.63
CA ALA A 749 -0.28 33.53 -22.85
C ALA A 749 -0.65 32.04 -22.89
N ALA A 750 -1.35 31.54 -21.87
CA ALA A 750 -1.86 30.17 -21.88
C ALA A 750 -2.65 29.90 -23.17
N ASP A 751 -2.42 28.73 -23.75
CA ASP A 751 -3.02 28.26 -25.02
C ASP A 751 -2.79 29.14 -26.26
N ALA A 752 -1.94 30.19 -26.20
CA ALA A 752 -1.66 31.07 -27.35
C ALA A 752 -0.83 30.40 -28.47
N VAL A 753 -0.21 29.24 -28.19
CA VAL A 753 0.45 28.38 -29.18
C VAL A 753 -0.24 27.03 -29.19
N THR A 754 -1.30 26.92 -29.98
CA THR A 754 -2.04 25.67 -30.21
C THR A 754 -1.38 24.82 -31.30
N ALA A 755 -1.88 23.59 -31.51
CA ALA A 755 -1.50 22.78 -32.66
C ALA A 755 -1.80 23.43 -34.02
N ALA A 756 -2.72 24.40 -34.11
CA ALA A 756 -2.96 25.16 -35.34
C ALA A 756 -1.90 26.26 -35.58
N ASN A 757 -1.16 26.66 -34.55
CA ASN A 757 -0.05 27.62 -34.64
C ASN A 757 1.28 26.94 -35.00
N VAL A 758 1.35 25.60 -34.95
CA VAL A 758 2.55 24.81 -35.22
C VAL A 758 2.35 24.00 -36.49
N VAL A 759 2.99 24.41 -37.59
CA VAL A 759 2.93 23.67 -38.86
C VAL A 759 3.58 22.29 -38.68
N ALA A 760 2.92 21.24 -39.14
CA ALA A 760 3.40 19.87 -39.00
C ALA A 760 4.81 19.69 -39.57
N GLY A 761 5.71 19.11 -38.78
CA GLY A 761 7.11 18.89 -39.14
C GLY A 761 8.08 20.05 -38.85
N THR A 762 7.61 21.20 -38.33
CA THR A 762 8.50 22.34 -37.99
C THR A 762 9.20 22.23 -36.63
N LEU A 763 8.76 21.32 -35.75
CA LEU A 763 9.46 20.98 -34.51
C LEU A 763 10.12 19.61 -34.69
N THR A 764 11.40 19.61 -35.06
CA THR A 764 12.23 18.41 -35.15
C THR A 764 13.09 18.25 -33.88
N ALA A 765 13.96 17.25 -33.85
CA ALA A 765 14.94 17.07 -32.78
C ALA A 765 15.99 18.21 -32.70
N VAL A 766 16.09 19.09 -33.69
CA VAL A 766 17.00 20.25 -33.68
C VAL A 766 16.38 21.44 -32.94
N GLU A 767 15.07 21.67 -33.10
CA GLU A 767 14.33 22.74 -32.42
C GLU A 767 13.98 22.39 -30.96
N LEU A 768 14.03 21.10 -30.60
CA LEU A 768 13.77 20.60 -29.25
C LEU A 768 15.07 20.31 -28.49
N ALA A 769 15.45 21.20 -27.58
CA ALA A 769 16.62 20.99 -26.71
C ALA A 769 16.51 19.68 -25.89
N SER A 770 17.65 19.05 -25.60
CA SER A 770 17.71 17.82 -24.78
C SER A 770 17.01 18.03 -23.42
N ASN A 771 16.19 17.05 -23.01
CA ASN A 771 15.34 17.13 -21.80
C ASN A 771 14.35 18.32 -21.78
N SER A 772 14.06 18.95 -22.91
CA SER A 772 13.00 19.98 -23.01
C SER A 772 11.63 19.40 -22.73
N ILE A 773 11.35 18.19 -23.23
CA ILE A 773 10.15 17.40 -22.94
C ILE A 773 10.51 16.32 -21.90
N ILE A 774 9.82 16.32 -20.76
CA ILE A 774 10.01 15.38 -19.64
C ILE A 774 8.63 15.01 -19.08
N ALA A 775 8.52 13.92 -18.31
CA ALA A 775 7.25 13.35 -17.85
C ALA A 775 6.27 14.40 -17.27
N VAL A 776 6.72 15.31 -16.39
CA VAL A 776 5.86 16.35 -15.78
C VAL A 776 5.32 17.39 -16.78
N LYS A 777 5.90 17.49 -17.98
CA LYS A 777 5.41 18.35 -19.08
C LYS A 777 4.51 17.60 -20.07
N ILE A 778 4.36 16.28 -19.93
CA ILE A 778 3.42 15.46 -20.70
C ILE A 778 2.21 15.21 -19.80
N ALA A 779 1.06 15.81 -20.10
CA ALA A 779 -0.15 15.56 -19.34
C ALA A 779 -0.55 14.07 -19.40
N ALA A 780 -1.23 13.56 -18.36
CA ALA A 780 -1.67 12.17 -18.31
C ALA A 780 -2.52 11.82 -19.55
N ASN A 781 -2.22 10.69 -20.19
CA ASN A 781 -2.81 10.24 -21.46
C ASN A 781 -2.60 11.18 -22.67
N ALA A 782 -1.72 12.19 -22.59
CA ALA A 782 -1.47 13.10 -23.72
C ALA A 782 -0.82 12.39 -24.92
N VAL A 783 0.00 11.37 -24.69
CA VAL A 783 0.52 10.46 -25.72
C VAL A 783 -0.28 9.16 -25.64
N THR A 784 -1.15 8.93 -26.62
CA THR A 784 -1.91 7.69 -26.79
C THR A 784 -1.30 6.84 -27.91
N THR A 785 -1.68 5.56 -28.00
CA THR A 785 -1.25 4.67 -29.10
C THR A 785 -1.55 5.24 -30.48
N ALA A 786 -2.67 5.96 -30.66
CA ALA A 786 -3.02 6.62 -31.91
C ALA A 786 -2.14 7.85 -32.26
N LYS A 787 -1.32 8.34 -31.32
CA LYS A 787 -0.34 9.41 -31.53
C LYS A 787 1.09 8.91 -31.70
N ILE A 788 1.33 7.62 -31.49
CA ILE A 788 2.61 6.94 -31.76
C ILE A 788 2.45 6.25 -33.12
N ALA A 789 3.18 6.69 -34.13
CA ALA A 789 3.14 6.04 -35.44
C ALA A 789 3.70 4.61 -35.35
N THR A 790 3.25 3.71 -36.23
CA THR A 790 3.76 2.33 -36.32
C THR A 790 5.29 2.35 -36.48
N ASN A 791 5.99 1.59 -35.61
CA ASN A 791 7.46 1.53 -35.52
C ASN A 791 8.16 2.83 -35.10
N ALA A 792 7.45 3.86 -34.58
CA ALA A 792 8.09 5.08 -34.06
C ALA A 792 8.84 4.90 -32.73
N VAL A 793 8.71 3.73 -32.10
CA VAL A 793 9.55 3.28 -30.98
C VAL A 793 10.07 1.89 -31.36
N THR A 794 11.37 1.77 -31.59
CA THR A 794 12.07 0.50 -31.86
C THR A 794 12.93 0.11 -30.66
N ALA A 795 13.75 -0.93 -30.79
CA ALA A 795 14.68 -1.34 -29.75
C ALA A 795 15.79 -0.31 -29.46
N ASN A 796 16.08 0.62 -30.39
CA ASN A 796 17.10 1.65 -30.18
C ASN A 796 16.60 2.84 -29.35
N GLU A 797 15.31 3.14 -29.41
CA GLU A 797 14.66 4.20 -28.62
C GLU A 797 14.32 3.75 -27.18
N ILE A 798 14.49 2.46 -26.86
CA ILE A 798 14.29 1.88 -25.53
C ILE A 798 15.65 1.49 -24.96
N ALA A 799 16.16 2.26 -23.99
CA ALA A 799 17.41 1.91 -23.32
C ALA A 799 17.30 0.59 -22.54
N ALA A 800 18.38 -0.20 -22.51
CA ALA A 800 18.41 -1.49 -21.84
C ALA A 800 18.02 -1.39 -20.35
N GLY A 801 17.05 -2.22 -19.93
CA GLY A 801 16.51 -2.19 -18.56
C GLY A 801 15.39 -1.17 -18.31
N THR A 802 14.99 -0.34 -19.29
CA THR A 802 13.90 0.65 -19.12
C THR A 802 12.52 0.03 -18.93
N ILE A 803 12.30 -1.16 -19.51
CA ILE A 803 11.06 -1.93 -19.35
C ILE A 803 11.36 -3.11 -18.41
N THR A 804 10.93 -3.01 -17.15
CA THR A 804 11.01 -4.08 -16.15
C THR A 804 9.66 -4.78 -16.00
N ALA A 805 9.54 -5.69 -15.03
CA ALA A 805 8.27 -6.32 -14.71
C ALA A 805 7.21 -5.34 -14.17
N THR A 806 7.59 -4.16 -13.69
CA THR A 806 6.66 -3.14 -13.15
C THR A 806 5.98 -2.33 -14.26
N GLU A 807 6.68 -2.07 -15.37
CA GLU A 807 6.13 -1.37 -16.54
C GLU A 807 5.23 -2.29 -17.40
N ILE A 808 5.31 -3.60 -17.20
CA ILE A 808 4.47 -4.60 -17.88
C ILE A 808 3.31 -5.00 -16.97
N ALA A 809 2.12 -4.44 -17.21
CA ALA A 809 0.92 -4.82 -16.46
C ALA A 809 0.60 -6.32 -16.57
N SER A 810 -0.07 -6.88 -15.56
CA SER A 810 -0.45 -8.30 -15.53
C SER A 810 -1.23 -8.70 -16.79
N SER A 811 -0.85 -9.83 -17.40
CA SER A 811 -1.41 -10.32 -18.68
C SER A 811 -1.29 -9.36 -19.88
N ALA A 812 -0.48 -8.29 -19.79
CA ALA A 812 -0.31 -7.35 -20.91
C ALA A 812 0.35 -7.99 -22.13
N ILE A 813 1.20 -9.00 -21.96
CA ILE A 813 1.76 -9.82 -23.04
C ILE A 813 0.87 -11.05 -23.21
N THR A 814 0.14 -11.10 -24.34
CA THR A 814 -0.71 -12.23 -24.72
C THR A 814 -0.10 -12.97 -25.92
N THR A 815 -0.57 -14.19 -26.20
CA THR A 815 -0.12 -14.99 -27.36
C THR A 815 -0.26 -14.26 -28.70
N VAL A 816 -1.23 -13.37 -28.85
CA VAL A 816 -1.44 -12.55 -30.07
C VAL A 816 -0.39 -11.43 -30.20
N LYS A 817 0.24 -11.01 -29.09
CA LYS A 817 1.30 -9.99 -29.06
C LYS A 817 2.72 -10.58 -29.21
N LEU A 818 2.84 -11.91 -29.21
CA LEU A 818 4.07 -12.62 -29.49
C LEU A 818 3.99 -13.22 -30.89
N ALA A 819 4.95 -12.93 -31.75
CA ALA A 819 5.06 -13.65 -33.02
C ALA A 819 5.35 -15.15 -32.74
N ALA A 820 4.91 -16.03 -33.64
CA ALA A 820 5.26 -17.46 -33.56
C ALA A 820 6.79 -17.62 -33.47
N GLU A 821 7.25 -18.55 -32.62
CA GLU A 821 8.67 -18.85 -32.37
C GLU A 821 9.50 -17.66 -31.84
N SER A 822 8.90 -16.51 -31.53
CA SER A 822 9.63 -15.32 -31.05
C SER A 822 10.36 -15.53 -29.73
N ILE A 823 9.85 -16.43 -28.86
CA ILE A 823 10.50 -16.89 -27.64
C ILE A 823 11.05 -18.31 -27.90
N THR A 824 12.35 -18.40 -28.24
CA THR A 824 13.04 -19.68 -28.42
C THR A 824 13.74 -20.09 -27.12
N GLY A 825 14.10 -21.37 -26.99
CA GLY A 825 14.84 -21.87 -25.82
C GLY A 825 16.15 -21.10 -25.54
N ALA A 826 16.84 -20.62 -26.58
CA ALA A 826 18.04 -19.79 -26.44
C ALA A 826 17.79 -18.35 -25.92
N LYS A 827 16.54 -17.89 -25.89
CA LYS A 827 16.11 -16.62 -25.29
C LYS A 827 15.60 -16.78 -23.85
N ILE A 828 15.48 -18.01 -23.37
CA ILE A 828 15.12 -18.35 -21.99
C ILE A 828 16.42 -18.73 -21.28
N ALA A 829 16.84 -17.97 -20.27
CA ALA A 829 18.01 -18.35 -19.50
C ALA A 829 17.76 -19.64 -18.71
N ALA A 830 18.82 -20.40 -18.43
CA ALA A 830 18.70 -21.63 -17.64
C ALA A 830 18.00 -21.36 -16.30
N ASN A 831 17.13 -22.28 -15.89
CA ASN A 831 16.31 -22.22 -14.68
C ASN A 831 15.26 -21.07 -14.62
N THR A 832 15.09 -20.24 -15.66
CA THR A 832 14.06 -19.18 -15.66
C THR A 832 12.63 -19.74 -15.57
N ILE A 833 12.35 -20.88 -16.21
CA ILE A 833 11.05 -21.56 -16.13
C ILE A 833 11.15 -22.73 -15.14
N GLY A 834 11.18 -22.41 -13.84
CA GLY A 834 11.00 -23.38 -12.76
C GLY A 834 9.54 -23.88 -12.66
N ALA A 835 9.30 -24.93 -11.88
CA ALA A 835 7.98 -25.58 -11.77
C ALA A 835 6.83 -24.62 -11.39
N ASN A 836 7.10 -23.61 -10.57
CA ASN A 836 6.16 -22.55 -10.18
C ASN A 836 5.71 -21.64 -11.35
N HIS A 837 6.41 -21.68 -12.49
CA HIS A 837 6.06 -20.95 -13.72
C HIS A 837 5.25 -21.80 -14.71
N ILE A 838 5.03 -23.09 -14.39
CA ILE A 838 4.30 -24.05 -15.23
C ILE A 838 2.99 -24.41 -14.51
N ALA A 839 1.86 -24.01 -15.07
CA ALA A 839 0.56 -24.34 -14.49
C ALA A 839 0.30 -25.85 -14.53
N ALA A 840 -0.33 -26.41 -13.49
CA ALA A 840 -0.66 -27.83 -13.43
C ALA A 840 -1.45 -28.27 -14.68
N ASN A 841 -0.98 -29.34 -15.34
CA ASN A 841 -1.50 -29.89 -16.59
C ASN A 841 -1.29 -29.03 -17.86
N SER A 842 -0.54 -27.91 -17.84
CA SER A 842 -0.33 -27.09 -19.05
C SER A 842 0.55 -27.78 -20.11
N ILE A 843 1.40 -28.73 -19.69
CA ILE A 843 2.16 -29.63 -20.55
C ILE A 843 1.67 -31.06 -20.31
N THR A 844 1.19 -31.71 -21.36
CA THR A 844 0.72 -33.10 -21.34
C THR A 844 1.65 -34.00 -22.16
N ALA A 845 1.60 -35.32 -21.96
CA ALA A 845 2.42 -36.27 -22.71
C ALA A 845 2.23 -36.18 -24.25
N LYS A 846 1.08 -35.70 -24.74
CA LYS A 846 0.83 -35.48 -26.17
C LYS A 846 1.68 -34.34 -26.76
N GLN A 847 2.14 -33.40 -25.93
CA GLN A 847 3.04 -32.30 -26.31
C GLN A 847 4.53 -32.70 -26.25
N LEU A 848 4.84 -33.98 -25.96
CA LEU A 848 6.18 -34.49 -25.69
C LEU A 848 6.53 -35.64 -26.65
N VAL A 849 7.31 -35.35 -27.69
CA VAL A 849 7.66 -36.32 -28.75
C VAL A 849 8.99 -37.00 -28.43
N ILE A 850 8.99 -38.34 -28.30
CA ILE A 850 10.03 -39.07 -27.56
C ILE A 850 10.96 -39.95 -28.42
N MET A 851 10.54 -40.44 -29.59
CA MET A 851 11.33 -41.37 -30.42
C MET A 851 11.17 -41.14 -31.93
N ASP A 852 12.18 -41.55 -32.69
CA ASP A 852 12.17 -41.71 -34.14
C ASP A 852 11.94 -43.19 -34.47
N TRP A 853 10.92 -43.49 -35.27
CA TRP A 853 10.46 -44.86 -35.57
C TRP A 853 10.81 -45.33 -36.99
N GLU A 854 11.38 -44.46 -37.82
CA GLU A 854 11.67 -44.76 -39.22
C GLU A 854 12.80 -45.80 -39.35
N ASN A 855 12.64 -46.77 -40.27
CA ASN A 855 13.67 -47.78 -40.52
C ASN A 855 14.68 -47.24 -41.53
N ILE A 856 15.93 -47.12 -41.11
CA ILE A 856 17.06 -46.67 -41.95
C ILE A 856 17.37 -47.69 -43.07
N VAL A 857 16.93 -48.95 -42.93
CA VAL A 857 17.12 -50.00 -43.94
C VAL A 857 16.02 -49.93 -45.02
N PRO A 858 16.32 -49.55 -46.27
CA PRO A 858 15.34 -49.57 -47.34
C PRO A 858 14.91 -51.01 -47.62
N ASN A 859 13.60 -51.24 -47.69
CA ASN A 859 12.98 -52.55 -47.92
C ASN A 859 13.56 -53.71 -47.06
N GLY A 860 14.01 -53.44 -45.84
CA GLY A 860 14.63 -54.45 -44.96
C GLY A 860 13.69 -55.56 -44.46
N GLN A 861 12.46 -55.61 -44.97
CA GLN A 861 11.47 -56.66 -44.73
C GLN A 861 11.01 -57.34 -46.05
N TRP A 862 11.57 -56.95 -47.20
CA TRP A 862 11.28 -57.47 -48.54
C TRP A 862 9.80 -57.46 -48.95
N ILE A 863 8.99 -56.58 -48.35
CA ILE A 863 7.51 -56.55 -48.44
C ILE A 863 7.01 -56.39 -49.89
N THR A 864 7.79 -55.76 -50.76
CA THR A 864 7.51 -55.60 -52.20
C THR A 864 7.69 -56.88 -53.03
N GLY A 865 8.32 -57.93 -52.47
CA GLY A 865 8.72 -59.13 -53.20
C GLY A 865 9.95 -58.96 -54.10
N ASP A 866 10.63 -57.81 -54.05
CA ASP A 866 11.79 -57.47 -54.88
C ASP A 866 13.01 -57.03 -54.04
N ASN A 867 13.99 -56.37 -54.67
CA ASN A 867 15.20 -55.84 -54.03
C ASN A 867 15.25 -54.31 -53.92
N ALA A 868 14.11 -53.59 -53.98
CA ALA A 868 14.10 -52.13 -54.01
C ALA A 868 14.96 -51.49 -52.91
N GLY A 869 15.91 -50.63 -53.29
CA GLY A 869 16.90 -50.00 -52.39
C GLY A 869 18.14 -50.85 -52.07
N TRP A 870 18.27 -52.04 -52.64
CA TRP A 870 19.47 -52.88 -52.61
C TRP A 870 20.16 -52.92 -53.98
N GLY A 871 21.48 -53.14 -53.95
CA GLY A 871 22.30 -53.34 -55.14
C GLY A 871 22.08 -54.72 -55.78
N SER A 872 22.95 -55.05 -56.74
CA SER A 872 22.89 -56.33 -57.45
C SER A 872 23.09 -57.53 -56.51
N TYR A 873 22.33 -58.59 -56.72
CA TYR A 873 22.44 -59.83 -55.95
C TYR A 873 23.75 -60.58 -56.26
N PRO A 874 24.41 -61.16 -55.24
CA PRO A 874 25.37 -62.22 -55.47
C PRO A 874 24.67 -63.41 -56.13
N SER A 875 25.31 -64.05 -57.12
CA SER A 875 24.68 -65.09 -57.93
C SER A 875 23.98 -66.18 -57.10
N GLY A 876 22.72 -66.46 -57.44
CA GLY A 876 21.85 -67.43 -56.77
C GLY A 876 21.11 -66.93 -55.52
N TRP A 877 21.38 -65.71 -55.03
CA TRP A 877 20.54 -65.07 -54.00
C TRP A 877 19.25 -64.55 -54.64
N ASN A 878 18.11 -64.79 -54.00
CA ASN A 878 16.78 -64.43 -54.53
C ASN A 878 15.83 -64.06 -53.39
N VAL A 879 14.96 -63.07 -53.58
CA VAL A 879 13.77 -62.91 -52.73
C VAL A 879 12.72 -63.92 -53.16
N VAL A 880 12.13 -64.59 -52.18
CA VAL A 880 11.13 -65.65 -52.38
C VAL A 880 9.97 -65.45 -51.41
N GLY A 881 8.76 -65.87 -51.82
CA GLY A 881 7.61 -65.89 -50.92
C GLY A 881 7.84 -66.85 -49.75
N ALA A 882 7.41 -66.46 -48.56
CA ALA A 882 7.68 -67.18 -47.31
C ALA A 882 7.05 -68.59 -47.22
N GLY A 883 6.20 -68.97 -48.18
CA GLY A 883 5.74 -70.36 -48.36
C GLY A 883 6.86 -71.38 -48.57
N ALA A 884 8.10 -70.94 -48.83
CA ALA A 884 9.26 -71.82 -48.99
C ALA A 884 9.70 -72.58 -47.71
N ARG A 885 9.40 -72.10 -46.48
CA ARG A 885 9.61 -72.88 -45.25
C ARG A 885 8.75 -72.43 -44.04
N PRO A 886 8.15 -73.36 -43.27
CA PRO A 886 7.56 -73.06 -41.96
C PRO A 886 8.61 -73.00 -40.82
N PRO A 887 8.33 -72.28 -39.71
CA PRO A 887 7.23 -71.34 -39.54
C PRO A 887 7.47 -70.06 -40.36
N GLN A 888 6.40 -69.50 -40.94
CA GLN A 888 6.49 -68.33 -41.83
C GLN A 888 6.82 -67.04 -41.06
N ARG A 889 7.41 -66.05 -41.74
CA ARG A 889 7.90 -64.83 -41.08
C ARG A 889 8.04 -63.64 -42.01
N GLY A 890 6.96 -62.87 -42.13
CA GLY A 890 6.75 -61.92 -43.23
C GLY A 890 6.29 -62.66 -44.49
N ASP A 891 5.81 -61.91 -45.49
CA ASP A 891 5.28 -62.50 -46.74
C ASP A 891 6.39 -62.92 -47.71
N TYR A 892 7.55 -62.25 -47.62
CA TYR A 892 8.73 -62.48 -48.44
C TYR A 892 9.99 -62.55 -47.57
N ILE A 893 10.99 -63.31 -48.04
CA ILE A 893 12.26 -63.53 -47.37
C ILE A 893 13.41 -63.56 -48.40
N LEU A 894 14.60 -63.15 -47.98
CA LEU A 894 15.81 -63.28 -48.80
C LEU A 894 16.40 -64.68 -48.63
N SER A 895 16.37 -65.47 -49.71
CA SER A 895 16.98 -66.80 -49.82
C SER A 895 18.40 -66.71 -50.38
N THR A 896 19.33 -67.41 -49.73
CA THR A 896 20.73 -67.54 -50.15
C THR A 896 21.08 -69.02 -50.38
N PRO A 897 21.84 -69.35 -51.44
CA PRO A 897 22.12 -70.74 -51.79
C PRO A 897 23.20 -71.35 -50.91
N GLY A 898 23.14 -72.67 -50.68
CA GLY A 898 24.07 -73.44 -49.85
C GLY A 898 25.50 -73.58 -50.41
N ALA A 899 26.25 -72.47 -50.44
CA ALA A 899 27.70 -72.46 -50.66
C ALA A 899 28.35 -71.43 -49.71
N ALA A 900 29.46 -71.84 -49.08
CA ALA A 900 30.10 -71.14 -47.96
C ALA A 900 31.16 -70.13 -48.42
N ASP A 901 30.73 -69.13 -49.19
CA ASP A 901 31.57 -68.05 -49.69
C ASP A 901 31.06 -66.72 -49.10
N ASP A 902 31.99 -65.82 -48.72
CA ASP A 902 31.79 -64.56 -47.97
C ASP A 902 31.08 -63.46 -48.82
N ARG A 903 29.94 -63.84 -49.41
CA ARG A 903 29.18 -63.05 -50.40
C ARG A 903 28.33 -62.00 -49.71
N THR A 904 28.39 -60.78 -50.24
CA THR A 904 27.77 -59.59 -49.65
C THR A 904 26.88 -58.88 -50.65
N MET A 905 25.69 -58.47 -50.23
CA MET A 905 24.91 -57.42 -50.88
C MET A 905 24.98 -56.12 -50.07
N SER A 906 24.70 -55.00 -50.70
CA SER A 906 24.65 -53.70 -50.04
C SER A 906 23.47 -52.85 -50.52
N THR A 907 22.99 -51.93 -49.67
CA THR A 907 21.98 -50.93 -50.06
C THR A 907 22.51 -49.99 -51.15
N SER A 908 21.69 -49.66 -52.13
CA SER A 908 22.04 -48.75 -53.23
C SER A 908 21.61 -47.31 -52.91
N GLY A 909 22.55 -46.36 -52.97
CA GLY A 909 22.27 -44.93 -52.83
C GLY A 909 21.83 -44.45 -51.44
N LEU A 910 22.14 -45.21 -50.38
CA LEU A 910 21.88 -44.79 -49.00
C LEU A 910 22.84 -43.66 -48.60
N ASP A 911 22.35 -42.62 -47.94
CA ASP A 911 23.17 -41.45 -47.57
C ASP A 911 22.69 -40.80 -46.26
N VAL A 912 22.81 -41.54 -45.16
CA VAL A 912 22.15 -41.21 -43.88
C VAL A 912 23.12 -40.43 -42.98
N PRO A 913 22.84 -39.15 -42.64
CA PRO A 913 23.68 -38.41 -41.70
C PRO A 913 23.54 -38.96 -40.28
N VAL A 914 24.68 -39.05 -39.59
CA VAL A 914 24.81 -39.52 -38.20
C VAL A 914 25.84 -38.66 -37.46
N GLN A 915 25.87 -38.74 -36.13
CA GLN A 915 26.90 -38.07 -35.32
C GLN A 915 27.82 -39.07 -34.63
N GLY A 916 29.10 -38.73 -34.50
CA GLY A 916 30.06 -39.54 -33.77
C GLY A 916 29.61 -39.82 -32.33
N GLY A 917 29.53 -41.09 -31.95
CA GLY A 917 29.01 -41.53 -30.64
C GLY A 917 27.50 -41.81 -30.60
N GLU A 918 26.74 -41.46 -31.66
CA GLU A 918 25.32 -41.83 -31.80
C GLU A 918 25.15 -43.36 -31.67
N GLN A 919 24.05 -43.80 -31.05
CA GLN A 919 23.75 -45.22 -30.91
C GLN A 919 22.63 -45.61 -31.87
N LEU A 920 22.78 -46.76 -32.51
CA LEU A 920 21.83 -47.31 -33.47
C LEU A 920 21.38 -48.69 -33.00
N ASN A 921 20.08 -48.94 -32.96
CA ASN A 921 19.53 -50.27 -32.67
C ASN A 921 19.40 -51.04 -33.98
N VAL A 922 19.92 -52.26 -34.03
CA VAL A 922 19.97 -53.12 -35.21
C VAL A 922 19.33 -54.47 -34.86
N GLN A 923 18.31 -54.84 -35.64
CA GLN A 923 17.61 -56.12 -35.54
C GLN A 923 17.64 -56.83 -36.89
N PHE A 924 17.77 -58.15 -36.88
CA PHE A 924 17.48 -59.00 -38.05
C PHE A 924 17.17 -60.44 -37.62
N ASP A 925 16.68 -61.26 -38.54
CA ASP A 925 16.20 -62.60 -38.23
C ASP A 925 16.61 -63.61 -39.30
N CYS A 926 17.10 -64.79 -38.91
CA CYS A 926 17.67 -65.78 -39.84
C CYS A 926 17.22 -67.23 -39.56
N ALA A 927 17.29 -68.07 -40.59
CA ALA A 927 17.01 -69.52 -40.53
C ALA A 927 17.78 -70.29 -41.63
N GLY A 928 17.90 -71.61 -41.51
CA GLY A 928 18.46 -72.47 -42.57
C GLY A 928 17.41 -73.24 -43.38
N SER A 929 17.85 -74.02 -44.39
CA SER A 929 17.07 -75.08 -45.07
C SER A 929 17.50 -76.49 -44.65
N GLY A 930 16.71 -77.52 -45.00
CA GLY A 930 17.07 -78.92 -44.81
C GLY A 930 17.17 -79.39 -43.35
N SER A 931 17.68 -80.62 -43.17
CA SER A 931 18.25 -81.13 -41.91
C SER A 931 19.78 -80.98 -41.96
N GLY A 932 20.44 -80.89 -40.80
CA GLY A 932 21.85 -80.52 -40.76
C GLY A 932 22.11 -79.09 -41.29
N ALA A 933 21.18 -78.17 -41.01
CA ALA A 933 21.36 -76.76 -41.35
C ALA A 933 22.57 -76.18 -40.60
N SER A 934 23.30 -75.27 -41.24
CA SER A 934 24.36 -74.48 -40.62
C SER A 934 24.48 -73.17 -41.38
N TRP A 935 24.49 -72.05 -40.67
CA TRP A 935 24.43 -70.74 -41.29
C TRP A 935 25.00 -69.64 -40.39
N GLU A 936 25.69 -68.67 -41.01
CA GLU A 936 26.00 -67.37 -40.43
C GLU A 936 25.55 -66.24 -41.39
N PHE A 937 24.99 -65.18 -40.82
CA PHE A 937 24.72 -63.91 -41.46
C PHE A 937 25.33 -62.76 -40.65
N ARG A 938 25.82 -61.75 -41.36
CA ARG A 938 26.37 -60.52 -40.79
C ARG A 938 25.63 -59.32 -41.38
N VAL A 939 25.06 -58.46 -40.55
CA VAL A 939 24.52 -57.16 -40.95
C VAL A 939 25.49 -56.08 -40.51
N ARG A 940 25.95 -55.25 -41.44
CA ARG A 940 27.06 -54.32 -41.24
C ARG A 940 26.69 -52.91 -41.68
N LEU A 941 26.89 -51.95 -40.78
CA LEU A 941 26.75 -50.51 -41.07
C LEU A 941 28.10 -49.99 -41.57
N VAL A 942 28.10 -49.34 -42.73
CA VAL A 942 29.33 -48.81 -43.34
C VAL A 942 29.40 -47.30 -43.19
N TYR A 943 30.31 -46.86 -42.33
CA TYR A 943 30.50 -45.46 -41.95
C TYR A 943 31.52 -44.77 -42.83
N TYR A 944 31.21 -43.52 -43.16
CA TYR A 944 32.05 -42.62 -43.94
C TYR A 944 32.37 -41.36 -43.11
N ALA A 945 33.41 -40.67 -43.53
CA ALA A 945 33.83 -39.36 -43.03
C ALA A 945 34.35 -38.54 -44.21
N ALA A 946 33.85 -37.32 -44.41
CA ALA A 946 34.22 -36.43 -45.52
C ALA A 946 34.20 -37.12 -46.91
N GLY A 947 33.23 -38.00 -47.14
CA GLY A 947 33.09 -38.77 -48.39
C GLY A 947 34.04 -39.96 -48.58
N SER A 948 34.92 -40.25 -47.61
CA SER A 948 35.79 -41.43 -47.62
C SER A 948 35.30 -42.50 -46.65
N TYR A 949 35.52 -43.79 -46.97
CA TYR A 949 35.19 -44.89 -46.06
C TYR A 949 36.05 -44.79 -44.79
N LEU A 950 35.38 -44.79 -43.62
CA LEU A 950 36.04 -44.71 -42.33
C LEU A 950 36.17 -46.09 -41.69
N SER A 951 35.06 -46.82 -41.56
CA SER A 951 35.00 -48.14 -40.93
C SER A 951 33.64 -48.80 -41.18
N GLY A 952 33.42 -50.00 -40.66
CA GLY A 952 32.05 -50.54 -40.59
C GLY A 952 31.87 -51.51 -39.43
N SER A 953 30.87 -51.24 -38.59
CA SER A 953 30.48 -52.09 -37.46
C SER A 953 29.55 -53.19 -37.92
N THR A 954 29.66 -54.37 -37.31
CA THR A 954 28.95 -55.58 -37.74
C THR A 954 28.22 -56.21 -36.55
N VAL A 955 26.99 -56.66 -36.78
CA VAL A 955 26.26 -57.55 -35.87
C VAL A 955 26.06 -58.88 -36.61
N THR A 956 26.48 -59.97 -35.95
CA THR A 956 26.48 -61.33 -36.51
C THR A 956 25.38 -62.17 -35.85
N LEU A 957 24.76 -63.06 -36.61
CA LEU A 957 23.95 -64.16 -36.10
C LEU A 957 24.33 -65.45 -36.82
N SER A 958 24.65 -66.49 -36.06
CA SER A 958 24.88 -67.83 -36.58
C SER A 958 24.03 -68.86 -35.84
N GLY A 959 23.75 -69.96 -36.53
CA GLY A 959 22.90 -71.03 -36.02
C GLY A 959 22.94 -72.28 -36.88
N THR A 960 22.50 -73.39 -36.28
CA THR A 960 22.27 -74.68 -36.97
C THR A 960 20.77 -75.00 -37.07
N SER A 961 19.91 -74.04 -36.69
CA SER A 961 18.47 -74.25 -36.61
C SER A 961 17.77 -74.14 -37.96
N VAL A 962 16.69 -74.91 -38.06
CA VAL A 962 15.67 -74.83 -39.12
C VAL A 962 14.64 -73.73 -38.86
N SER A 963 14.52 -73.31 -37.61
CA SER A 963 13.58 -72.28 -37.14
C SER A 963 14.23 -70.90 -37.14
N TRP A 964 13.42 -69.85 -37.29
CA TRP A 964 13.89 -68.47 -37.20
C TRP A 964 14.45 -68.13 -35.83
N GLN A 965 15.65 -67.54 -35.83
CA GLN A 965 16.30 -66.95 -34.66
C GLN A 965 16.41 -65.43 -34.88
N ARG A 966 16.15 -64.64 -33.83
CA ARG A 966 16.28 -63.17 -33.84
C ARG A 966 17.64 -62.76 -33.29
N GLN A 967 18.27 -61.80 -33.95
CA GLN A 967 19.36 -61.00 -33.40
C GLN A 967 18.87 -59.58 -33.14
N ASN A 968 19.17 -59.08 -31.96
CA ASN A 968 19.05 -57.67 -31.56
C ASN A 968 20.43 -57.22 -31.10
N GLY A 969 20.87 -56.03 -31.51
CA GLY A 969 22.14 -55.47 -31.07
C GLY A 969 22.14 -53.94 -31.17
N THR A 970 23.12 -53.31 -30.54
CA THR A 970 23.38 -51.88 -30.72
C THR A 970 24.73 -51.67 -31.38
N MET A 971 24.77 -50.83 -32.41
CA MET A 971 26.01 -50.36 -33.01
C MET A 971 26.22 -48.89 -32.63
N SER A 972 27.41 -48.57 -32.13
CA SER A 972 27.82 -47.19 -31.87
C SER A 972 28.47 -46.61 -33.13
N VAL A 973 28.03 -45.41 -33.53
CA VAL A 973 28.62 -44.66 -34.64
C VAL A 973 30.04 -44.21 -34.23
N PRO A 974 31.08 -44.50 -35.03
CA PRO A 974 32.45 -44.10 -34.73
C PRO A 974 32.57 -42.58 -34.53
N ALA A 975 33.40 -42.13 -33.59
CA ALA A 975 33.48 -40.72 -33.19
C ALA A 975 33.82 -39.72 -34.32
N ALA A 976 34.41 -40.19 -35.43
CA ALA A 976 34.75 -39.39 -36.61
C ALA A 976 33.82 -39.61 -37.82
N ALA A 977 32.77 -40.43 -37.69
CA ALA A 977 31.83 -40.67 -38.78
C ALA A 977 30.80 -39.54 -38.89
N ASP A 978 30.52 -39.12 -40.13
CA ASP A 978 29.47 -38.13 -40.44
C ASP A 978 28.25 -38.78 -41.11
N ARG A 979 28.41 -39.87 -41.87
CA ARG A 979 27.31 -40.53 -42.60
C ARG A 979 27.46 -42.06 -42.66
N ILE A 980 26.32 -42.74 -42.81
CA ILE A 980 26.25 -44.14 -43.27
C ILE A 980 25.91 -44.12 -44.75
N GLN A 981 26.80 -44.64 -45.60
CA GLN A 981 26.59 -44.69 -47.06
C GLN A 981 26.11 -46.04 -47.58
N ARG A 982 26.16 -47.11 -46.77
CA ARG A 982 25.46 -48.37 -47.08
C ARG A 982 25.31 -49.27 -45.86
N ILE A 983 24.33 -50.15 -45.95
CA ILE A 983 24.16 -51.31 -45.07
C ILE A 983 24.49 -52.55 -45.90
N GLU A 984 25.37 -53.40 -45.38
CA GLU A 984 25.83 -54.64 -46.00
C GLU A 984 25.16 -55.85 -45.31
N ILE A 985 24.69 -56.83 -46.09
CA ILE A 985 24.28 -58.16 -45.62
C ILE A 985 25.25 -59.18 -46.23
N THR A 986 26.03 -59.85 -45.37
CA THR A 986 27.01 -60.86 -45.78
C THR A 986 26.58 -62.26 -45.32
N ARG A 987 26.68 -63.22 -46.22
CA ARG A 987 26.59 -64.66 -45.95
C ARG A 987 27.98 -65.16 -45.61
N ALA A 988 28.33 -65.25 -44.34
CA ALA A 988 29.73 -65.42 -43.94
C ALA A 988 30.17 -66.86 -43.62
N GLY A 989 29.24 -67.82 -43.69
CA GLY A 989 29.54 -69.23 -43.45
C GLY A 989 28.29 -70.10 -43.38
N GLY A 990 28.46 -71.41 -43.50
CA GLY A 990 27.36 -72.38 -43.39
C GLY A 990 27.68 -73.72 -44.03
N GLY A 991 26.71 -74.63 -43.99
CA GLY A 991 26.75 -75.90 -44.73
C GLY A 991 26.15 -75.76 -46.14
N SER A 992 26.11 -76.87 -46.88
CA SER A 992 25.56 -76.96 -48.25
C SER A 992 24.03 -76.79 -48.34
N ASN A 993 23.39 -76.32 -47.28
CA ASN A 993 21.97 -75.99 -47.20
C ASN A 993 21.78 -74.48 -47.43
N ASN A 994 20.68 -74.10 -48.08
CA ASN A 994 20.29 -72.69 -48.22
C ASN A 994 20.07 -72.05 -46.84
N ALA A 995 20.14 -70.73 -46.78
CA ALA A 995 19.79 -69.98 -45.58
C ALA A 995 19.04 -68.69 -45.93
N PHE A 996 18.23 -68.24 -44.98
CA PHE A 996 17.27 -67.16 -45.15
C PHE A 996 17.53 -66.04 -44.15
N ILE A 997 17.28 -64.81 -44.57
CA ILE A 997 17.25 -63.63 -43.69
C ILE A 997 15.96 -62.83 -43.94
N THR A 998 15.38 -62.28 -42.88
CA THR A 998 14.22 -61.38 -42.92
C THR A 998 14.31 -60.30 -41.82
N ASN A 999 13.43 -59.30 -41.86
CA ASN A 999 13.24 -58.25 -40.85
C ASN A 999 14.51 -57.51 -40.38
N VAL A 1000 15.40 -57.18 -41.33
CA VAL A 1000 16.56 -56.30 -41.12
C VAL A 1000 16.09 -54.86 -40.89
N VAL A 1001 16.29 -54.36 -39.68
CA VAL A 1001 15.85 -53.03 -39.22
C VAL A 1001 17.01 -52.33 -38.53
N VAL A 1002 17.22 -51.06 -38.86
CA VAL A 1002 18.15 -50.17 -38.16
C VAL A 1002 17.42 -48.87 -37.81
N ARG A 1003 17.53 -48.42 -36.55
CA ARG A 1003 16.86 -47.21 -36.04
C ARG A 1003 17.79 -46.38 -35.16
N ARG A 1004 17.60 -45.06 -35.14
CA ARG A 1004 18.30 -44.16 -34.21
C ARG A 1004 17.88 -44.42 -32.76
N LYS A 1005 18.83 -44.82 -31.90
CA LYS A 1005 18.61 -44.91 -30.45
C LYS A 1005 18.99 -43.55 -29.84
N LYS A 1006 18.03 -42.62 -29.80
CA LYS A 1006 18.20 -41.34 -29.08
C LYS A 1006 18.45 -41.64 -27.59
N GLY A 1007 19.68 -41.41 -27.14
CA GLY A 1007 20.15 -41.71 -25.79
C GLY A 1007 19.87 -40.61 -24.76
N GLY A 1008 18.76 -39.89 -24.89
CA GLY A 1008 18.35 -38.87 -23.93
C GLY A 1008 17.40 -39.45 -22.89
N GLU A 1009 17.82 -39.48 -21.62
CA GLU A 1009 16.91 -39.73 -20.51
C GLU A 1009 16.01 -38.51 -20.33
N LEU A 1010 14.71 -38.70 -20.56
CA LEU A 1010 13.68 -37.66 -20.47
C LEU A 1010 13.35 -37.27 -19.02
N ILE A 1011 13.72 -38.15 -18.09
CA ILE A 1011 13.53 -38.08 -16.64
C ILE A 1011 14.89 -38.48 -16.07
N VAL A 1012 15.65 -37.51 -15.55
CA VAL A 1012 16.82 -37.78 -14.71
C VAL A 1012 16.37 -38.17 -13.30
N ASP A 1013 17.24 -38.76 -12.49
CA ASP A 1013 16.93 -39.09 -11.10
C ASP A 1013 16.34 -37.88 -10.35
N GLY A 1014 15.15 -38.06 -9.77
CA GLY A 1014 14.40 -37.02 -9.08
C GLY A 1014 13.47 -36.14 -9.95
N ALA A 1015 13.51 -36.24 -11.28
CA ALA A 1015 12.63 -35.43 -12.15
C ALA A 1015 11.14 -35.85 -12.12
N ILE A 1016 10.84 -37.03 -11.55
CA ILE A 1016 9.50 -37.39 -11.07
C ILE A 1016 9.68 -37.89 -9.63
N SER A 1017 9.18 -37.14 -8.64
CA SER A 1017 9.05 -37.61 -7.25
C SER A 1017 7.89 -38.60 -7.12
N ALA A 1018 7.87 -39.38 -6.04
CA ALA A 1018 6.82 -40.36 -5.80
C ALA A 1018 5.40 -39.75 -5.82
N ASP A 1019 5.26 -38.52 -5.31
CA ASP A 1019 4.00 -37.77 -5.20
C ASP A 1019 3.39 -37.42 -6.56
N HIS A 1020 4.21 -37.36 -7.61
CA HIS A 1020 3.78 -37.13 -8.98
C HIS A 1020 3.25 -38.40 -9.67
N ILE A 1021 3.39 -39.58 -9.06
CA ILE A 1021 2.80 -40.85 -9.51
C ILE A 1021 1.61 -41.18 -8.62
N ARG A 1022 0.40 -40.91 -9.11
CA ARG A 1022 -0.84 -41.26 -8.39
C ARG A 1022 -0.92 -42.77 -8.14
N ALA A 1023 -1.54 -43.16 -7.02
CA ALA A 1023 -1.89 -44.55 -6.77
C ALA A 1023 -2.64 -45.15 -7.98
N ASN A 1024 -2.28 -46.39 -8.34
CA ASN A 1024 -2.76 -47.12 -9.53
C ASN A 1024 -2.44 -46.48 -10.90
N ALA A 1025 -1.55 -45.47 -11.00
CA ALA A 1025 -1.11 -44.95 -12.31
C ALA A 1025 -0.32 -45.98 -13.15
N ILE A 1026 0.33 -46.94 -12.48
CA ILE A 1026 0.99 -48.10 -13.10
C ILE A 1026 0.23 -49.36 -12.67
N GLU A 1027 -0.60 -49.87 -13.57
CA GLU A 1027 -1.32 -51.13 -13.43
C GLU A 1027 -0.47 -52.32 -13.96
N THR A 1028 -0.80 -53.54 -13.56
CA THR A 1028 0.03 -54.73 -13.82
C THR A 1028 0.05 -55.16 -15.29
N ASP A 1029 -0.91 -54.71 -16.11
CA ASP A 1029 -0.94 -54.88 -17.56
C ASP A 1029 0.09 -53.98 -18.29
N LYS A 1030 0.42 -52.83 -17.69
CA LYS A 1030 1.40 -51.85 -18.20
C LYS A 1030 2.85 -52.24 -17.86
N ILE A 1031 3.05 -53.20 -16.95
CA ILE A 1031 4.36 -53.74 -16.59
C ILE A 1031 4.66 -54.94 -17.48
N ILE A 1032 5.52 -54.73 -18.50
CA ILE A 1032 5.98 -55.83 -19.37
C ILE A 1032 6.79 -56.84 -18.54
N LEU A 1033 6.53 -58.13 -18.70
CA LEU A 1033 7.17 -59.22 -17.96
C LEU A 1033 8.71 -59.14 -18.09
N GLY A 1034 9.40 -58.88 -16.96
CA GLY A 1034 10.86 -58.71 -16.90
C GLY A 1034 11.39 -57.30 -17.17
N GLY A 1035 10.54 -56.30 -17.44
CA GLY A 1035 10.97 -54.89 -17.61
C GLY A 1035 11.54 -54.28 -16.32
N VAL A 1036 10.93 -54.64 -15.18
CA VAL A 1036 11.40 -54.36 -13.83
C VAL A 1036 12.11 -55.60 -13.29
N THR A 1037 13.39 -55.49 -12.98
CA THR A 1037 14.21 -56.54 -12.38
C THR A 1037 14.51 -56.20 -10.92
N THR A 1038 14.81 -57.20 -10.08
CA THR A 1038 15.17 -57.00 -8.66
C THR A 1038 16.42 -56.14 -8.47
N THR A 1039 17.26 -56.00 -9.49
CA THR A 1039 18.42 -55.09 -9.55
C THR A 1039 18.08 -53.63 -9.87
N LYS A 1040 16.83 -53.32 -10.25
CA LYS A 1040 16.32 -51.97 -10.54
C LYS A 1040 15.34 -51.45 -9.48
N LEU A 1041 15.11 -52.23 -8.43
CA LEU A 1041 14.32 -51.84 -7.27
C LEU A 1041 15.27 -51.80 -6.07
N ALA A 1042 15.11 -50.82 -5.18
CA ALA A 1042 15.83 -50.83 -3.91
C ALA A 1042 15.40 -52.06 -3.09
N ALA A 1043 16.32 -52.64 -2.32
CA ALA A 1043 16.11 -53.92 -1.63
C ALA A 1043 14.92 -53.93 -0.65
N SER A 1044 14.44 -52.76 -0.22
CA SER A 1044 13.28 -52.57 0.67
C SER A 1044 11.92 -52.63 -0.04
N ALA A 1045 11.86 -52.78 -1.37
CA ALA A 1045 10.66 -52.51 -2.16
C ALA A 1045 9.87 -53.73 -2.69
N VAL A 1046 10.20 -54.97 -2.28
CA VAL A 1046 9.48 -56.19 -2.72
C VAL A 1046 9.35 -57.22 -1.60
N THR A 1047 8.12 -57.51 -1.17
CA THR A 1047 7.83 -58.40 -0.02
C THR A 1047 7.51 -59.84 -0.46
N LEU A 1048 8.55 -60.63 -0.80
CA LEU A 1048 8.42 -62.09 -0.89
C LEU A 1048 9.77 -62.78 -0.63
N VAL A 1049 9.89 -63.54 0.47
CA VAL A 1049 11.17 -64.11 0.92
C VAL A 1049 11.40 -65.52 0.35
N THR A 1050 10.71 -66.56 0.84
CA THR A 1050 10.76 -67.92 0.23
C THR A 1050 9.47 -68.73 0.44
N SER A 1051 9.29 -69.80 -0.35
CA SER A 1051 8.24 -70.81 -0.11
C SER A 1051 8.78 -72.23 -0.35
N ALA A 1052 8.24 -73.21 0.37
CA ALA A 1052 8.63 -74.62 0.27
C ALA A 1052 7.41 -75.54 0.24
N PHE A 1053 7.48 -76.59 -0.58
CA PHE A 1053 6.39 -77.54 -0.77
C PHE A 1053 6.92 -78.97 -0.80
N ALA A 1054 6.30 -79.87 -0.04
CA ALA A 1054 6.61 -81.29 -0.09
C ALA A 1054 5.31 -82.12 -0.11
N SER A 1055 5.11 -82.86 -1.21
CA SER A 1055 4.11 -83.92 -1.31
C SER A 1055 4.71 -85.25 -0.82
N GLY A 1056 4.11 -85.88 0.18
CA GLY A 1056 4.59 -87.15 0.72
C GLY A 1056 4.35 -88.32 -0.26
N LEU A 1057 5.36 -89.19 -0.42
CA LEU A 1057 5.28 -90.33 -1.34
C LEU A 1057 4.18 -91.33 -0.96
N THR A 1058 3.60 -91.96 -1.98
CA THR A 1058 2.55 -92.98 -1.86
C THR A 1058 3.09 -94.28 -1.24
N ASN A 1059 2.97 -94.43 0.07
CA ASN A 1059 3.03 -95.74 0.75
C ASN A 1059 2.16 -95.76 2.01
N ASP A 1060 1.38 -96.83 2.17
CA ASP A 1060 0.06 -96.79 2.85
C ASP A 1060 0.03 -97.48 4.24
N PHE A 1061 1.20 -97.72 4.82
CA PHE A 1061 1.40 -98.53 6.03
C PHE A 1061 2.40 -97.84 6.98
N GLY A 1062 1.92 -97.40 8.15
CA GLY A 1062 2.76 -97.29 9.34
C GLY A 1062 3.00 -98.67 9.98
N PRO A 1063 3.87 -98.77 11.00
CA PRO A 1063 4.10 -100.03 11.72
C PRO A 1063 2.80 -100.56 12.34
N SER A 1064 2.43 -101.80 11.99
CA SER A 1064 1.21 -102.46 12.48
C SER A 1064 1.27 -102.65 13.99
N GLY A 1065 0.23 -102.20 14.70
CA GLY A 1065 0.14 -102.26 16.16
C GLY A 1065 0.62 -101.00 16.89
N SER A 1066 1.12 -99.98 16.18
CA SER A 1066 1.38 -98.67 16.80
C SER A 1066 0.13 -97.81 16.81
N SER A 1067 -0.26 -97.33 18.00
CA SER A 1067 -1.30 -96.32 18.19
C SER A 1067 -0.88 -94.91 17.78
N THR A 1068 0.39 -94.68 17.41
CA THR A 1068 0.95 -93.37 17.01
C THR A 1068 1.89 -93.47 15.81
N VAL A 1069 1.74 -92.57 14.83
CA VAL A 1069 2.48 -92.56 13.54
C VAL A 1069 2.77 -91.14 13.07
N ASN A 1070 3.99 -90.85 12.60
CA ASN A 1070 4.30 -89.62 11.87
C ASN A 1070 3.83 -89.74 10.40
N VAL A 1071 3.08 -88.76 9.92
CA VAL A 1071 2.30 -88.81 8.67
C VAL A 1071 3.03 -88.16 7.49
N ALA A 1072 3.51 -86.93 7.68
CA ALA A 1072 4.22 -86.14 6.67
C ALA A 1072 5.17 -85.15 7.36
N SER A 1073 6.21 -84.69 6.65
CA SER A 1073 7.14 -83.68 7.16
C SER A 1073 7.71 -82.83 6.03
N ALA A 1074 7.97 -81.56 6.31
CA ALA A 1074 8.61 -80.62 5.39
C ALA A 1074 9.50 -79.64 6.15
N SER A 1075 10.48 -79.07 5.46
CA SER A 1075 11.41 -78.09 6.03
C SER A 1075 11.40 -76.80 5.21
N ILE A 1076 11.56 -75.66 5.88
CA ILE A 1076 11.70 -74.34 5.26
C ILE A 1076 12.80 -73.54 5.97
N SER A 1077 13.53 -72.71 5.22
CA SER A 1077 14.46 -71.73 5.80
C SER A 1077 13.66 -70.50 6.24
N VAL A 1078 13.80 -70.10 7.50
CA VAL A 1078 13.07 -68.95 8.08
C VAL A 1078 13.96 -67.73 8.31
N ALA A 1079 15.07 -67.62 7.55
CA ALA A 1079 15.94 -66.46 7.61
C ALA A 1079 15.12 -65.18 7.37
N ASP A 1080 15.05 -64.35 8.42
CA ASP A 1080 14.34 -63.08 8.50
C ASP A 1080 12.82 -63.12 8.21
N ALA A 1081 12.13 -64.22 8.52
CA ALA A 1081 10.68 -64.35 8.42
C ALA A 1081 10.00 -64.41 9.81
N ASP A 1082 8.99 -63.57 10.02
CA ASP A 1082 8.27 -63.45 11.30
C ASP A 1082 7.28 -64.61 11.53
N ALA A 1083 6.75 -65.15 10.42
CA ALA A 1083 5.77 -66.22 10.39
C ALA A 1083 6.15 -67.32 9.39
N VAL A 1084 5.67 -68.54 9.67
CA VAL A 1084 5.55 -69.61 8.69
C VAL A 1084 4.08 -69.99 8.59
N ASP A 1085 3.48 -69.70 7.45
CA ASP A 1085 2.12 -70.14 7.14
C ASP A 1085 2.16 -71.62 6.74
N ILE A 1086 1.65 -72.47 7.64
CA ILE A 1086 1.63 -73.92 7.52
C ILE A 1086 0.24 -74.34 7.05
N THR A 1087 0.17 -75.16 5.99
CA THR A 1087 -1.07 -75.87 5.62
C THR A 1087 -0.75 -77.33 5.40
N ALA A 1088 -1.30 -78.19 6.24
CA ALA A 1088 -1.22 -79.65 6.11
C ALA A 1088 -2.61 -80.24 5.81
N THR A 1089 -2.69 -81.09 4.80
CA THR A 1089 -3.92 -81.79 4.39
C THR A 1089 -3.63 -83.28 4.17
N PHE A 1090 -4.45 -84.16 4.73
CA PHE A 1090 -4.32 -85.62 4.61
C PHE A 1090 -5.64 -86.32 4.99
N THR A 1091 -5.88 -87.51 4.43
CA THR A 1091 -7.10 -88.31 4.70
C THR A 1091 -6.79 -89.43 5.69
N ILE A 1092 -7.52 -89.49 6.82
CA ILE A 1092 -7.30 -90.51 7.86
C ILE A 1092 -8.11 -91.79 7.57
N HIS A 1093 -7.47 -92.95 7.74
CA HIS A 1093 -8.06 -94.27 7.66
C HIS A 1093 -7.74 -95.09 8.92
N ASN A 1094 -8.73 -95.29 9.80
CA ASN A 1094 -8.61 -96.21 10.94
C ASN A 1094 -9.07 -97.63 10.55
N SER A 1095 -8.31 -98.65 10.95
CA SER A 1095 -8.58 -100.06 10.61
C SER A 1095 -8.26 -101.01 11.77
N GLN A 1096 -9.14 -102.01 11.98
CA GLN A 1096 -9.07 -103.01 13.04
C GLN A 1096 -9.22 -104.44 12.46
N THR A 1097 -8.59 -105.43 13.10
CA THR A 1097 -8.63 -106.87 12.74
C THR A 1097 -9.69 -107.68 13.49
N THR A 1098 -10.26 -107.15 14.57
CA THR A 1098 -11.25 -107.80 15.45
C THR A 1098 -12.58 -107.04 15.48
N SER A 1099 -13.63 -107.68 16.02
CA SER A 1099 -15.01 -107.19 15.98
C SER A 1099 -15.39 -106.38 17.22
N VAL A 1100 -15.97 -105.18 17.04
CA VAL A 1100 -16.49 -104.34 18.14
C VAL A 1100 -17.86 -103.77 17.76
N THR A 1101 -18.82 -103.85 18.67
CA THR A 1101 -20.14 -103.22 18.55
C THR A 1101 -20.16 -101.90 19.31
N SER A 1102 -20.12 -100.79 18.55
CA SER A 1102 -20.23 -99.39 19.01
C SER A 1102 -19.32 -98.96 20.17
N ALA A 1103 -18.21 -98.31 19.83
CA ALA A 1103 -17.47 -97.42 20.72
C ALA A 1103 -17.06 -96.17 19.92
N GLU A 1104 -17.22 -94.97 20.49
CA GLU A 1104 -16.62 -93.76 19.92
C GLU A 1104 -15.11 -93.80 20.12
N THR A 1105 -14.33 -93.43 19.11
CA THR A 1105 -12.86 -93.43 19.24
C THR A 1105 -12.25 -92.14 18.75
N ILE A 1106 -11.13 -91.77 19.37
CA ILE A 1106 -10.51 -90.48 19.22
C ILE A 1106 -9.19 -90.65 18.47
N THR A 1107 -9.05 -89.93 17.36
CA THR A 1107 -7.77 -89.74 16.67
C THR A 1107 -7.31 -88.30 16.84
N THR A 1108 -6.14 -88.12 17.42
CA THR A 1108 -5.54 -86.82 17.69
C THR A 1108 -4.44 -86.58 16.67
N VAL A 1109 -4.55 -85.51 15.90
CA VAL A 1109 -3.48 -85.04 15.02
C VAL A 1109 -2.68 -83.97 15.74
N GLU A 1110 -1.36 -84.11 15.75
CA GLU A 1110 -0.40 -83.12 16.23
C GLU A 1110 0.41 -82.60 15.04
N ILE A 1111 0.62 -81.29 14.95
CA ILE A 1111 1.67 -80.72 14.11
C ILE A 1111 2.79 -80.26 15.05
N LEU A 1112 4.01 -80.73 14.75
CA LEU A 1112 5.18 -80.53 15.57
C LEU A 1112 6.24 -79.69 14.86
N ARG A 1113 6.83 -78.74 15.58
CA ARG A 1113 8.07 -78.05 15.22
C ARG A 1113 9.22 -78.83 15.87
N GLY A 1114 9.92 -79.64 15.07
CA GLY A 1114 10.86 -80.65 15.60
C GLY A 1114 10.15 -81.66 16.50
N SER A 1115 10.42 -81.63 17.81
CA SER A 1115 9.79 -82.48 18.83
C SER A 1115 8.65 -81.82 19.60
N THR A 1116 8.44 -80.51 19.46
CA THR A 1116 7.42 -79.74 20.20
C THR A 1116 6.11 -79.71 19.43
N VAL A 1117 5.01 -80.14 20.05
CA VAL A 1117 3.66 -79.98 19.49
C VAL A 1117 3.28 -78.50 19.51
N ILE A 1118 2.93 -77.94 18.36
CA ILE A 1118 2.57 -76.52 18.19
C ILE A 1118 1.10 -76.32 17.78
N ASN A 1119 0.42 -77.37 17.29
CA ASN A 1119 -1.01 -77.36 17.03
C ASN A 1119 -1.57 -78.79 17.15
N THR A 1120 -2.77 -78.93 17.73
CA THR A 1120 -3.40 -80.23 17.95
C THR A 1120 -4.87 -80.18 17.51
N ARG A 1121 -5.29 -81.14 16.68
CA ARG A 1121 -6.67 -81.30 16.22
C ARG A 1121 -7.19 -82.70 16.54
N THR A 1122 -8.17 -82.76 17.43
CA THR A 1122 -8.85 -83.99 17.84
C THR A 1122 -10.03 -84.30 16.90
N ILE A 1123 -10.21 -85.58 16.57
CA ILE A 1123 -11.26 -86.08 15.67
C ILE A 1123 -11.93 -87.27 16.36
N VAL A 1124 -13.25 -87.23 16.51
CA VAL A 1124 -14.05 -88.34 17.02
C VAL A 1124 -14.66 -89.08 15.83
N ASP A 1125 -14.56 -90.40 15.81
CA ASP A 1125 -15.24 -91.28 14.85
C ASP A 1125 -16.12 -92.27 15.60
N SER A 1126 -17.40 -92.29 15.21
CA SER A 1126 -18.47 -93.09 15.81
C SER A 1126 -19.13 -94.05 14.82
N SER A 1127 -18.60 -94.19 13.59
CA SER A 1127 -19.24 -94.97 12.52
C SER A 1127 -18.33 -96.04 11.87
N TYR A 1128 -18.70 -97.30 12.09
CA TYR A 1128 -18.02 -98.46 11.51
C TYR A 1128 -18.94 -99.21 10.57
N VAL A 1129 -18.45 -99.50 9.36
CA VAL A 1129 -19.13 -100.40 8.42
C VAL A 1129 -18.44 -101.76 8.48
N TYR A 1130 -19.24 -102.79 8.77
CA TYR A 1130 -18.76 -104.15 8.99
C TYR A 1130 -18.56 -104.87 7.65
N ALA A 1131 -17.35 -104.78 7.08
CA ALA A 1131 -16.96 -105.62 5.94
C ALA A 1131 -16.69 -107.05 6.44
N GLY A 1132 -17.40 -108.03 5.88
CA GLY A 1132 -17.32 -109.43 6.32
C GLY A 1132 -15.90 -110.02 6.20
N ALA A 1133 -15.49 -110.76 7.23
CA ALA A 1133 -14.29 -111.61 7.26
C ALA A 1133 -12.97 -110.94 6.82
N GLY A 1134 -12.46 -109.98 7.61
CA GLY A 1134 -11.01 -109.66 7.55
C GLY A 1134 -10.58 -108.37 8.22
N SER A 1135 -11.35 -107.28 8.13
CA SER A 1135 -11.04 -106.02 8.83
C SER A 1135 -12.25 -105.10 8.93
N ALA A 1136 -12.54 -104.57 10.12
CA ALA A 1136 -13.42 -103.43 10.27
C ALA A 1136 -12.68 -102.13 9.87
N ARG A 1137 -13.41 -101.18 9.26
CA ARG A 1137 -12.86 -99.88 8.85
C ARG A 1137 -13.88 -98.77 9.11
N SER A 1138 -13.36 -97.58 9.41
CA SER A 1138 -14.13 -96.33 9.41
C SER A 1138 -14.80 -96.11 8.04
N ALA A 1139 -16.06 -95.67 8.06
CA ALA A 1139 -16.77 -95.25 6.85
C ALA A 1139 -16.48 -93.79 6.46
N LEU A 1140 -16.26 -92.91 7.45
CA LEU A 1140 -16.25 -91.46 7.27
C LEU A 1140 -14.98 -90.92 6.60
N LYS A 1141 -13.84 -91.64 6.69
CA LYS A 1141 -12.56 -91.31 6.03
C LYS A 1141 -12.25 -89.79 5.98
N PRO A 1142 -12.22 -89.08 7.12
CA PRO A 1142 -12.16 -87.63 7.10
C PRO A 1142 -10.86 -87.13 6.46
N THR A 1143 -11.00 -86.24 5.46
CA THR A 1143 -9.90 -85.39 4.99
C THR A 1143 -9.74 -84.24 5.98
N VAL A 1144 -8.55 -84.15 6.56
CA VAL A 1144 -8.21 -83.23 7.63
C VAL A 1144 -7.25 -82.20 7.09
N THR A 1145 -7.72 -80.96 6.95
CA THR A 1145 -6.86 -79.79 6.75
C THR A 1145 -6.61 -79.11 8.10
N ILE A 1146 -5.35 -78.82 8.40
CA ILE A 1146 -4.92 -77.96 9.50
C ILE A 1146 -4.10 -76.84 8.86
N ALA A 1147 -4.59 -75.61 8.96
CA ALA A 1147 -3.95 -74.42 8.44
C ALA A 1147 -3.80 -73.40 9.58
N PHE A 1148 -2.58 -72.92 9.80
CA PHE A 1148 -2.26 -71.93 10.83
C PHE A 1148 -0.88 -71.32 10.56
N SER A 1149 -0.66 -70.10 11.05
CA SER A 1149 0.65 -69.46 11.08
C SER A 1149 1.35 -69.85 12.37
N ASP A 1150 2.53 -70.46 12.27
CA ASP A 1150 3.48 -70.53 13.41
C ASP A 1150 4.36 -69.28 13.37
N THR A 1151 4.76 -68.75 14.53
CA THR A 1151 5.38 -67.41 14.65
C THR A 1151 6.46 -67.37 15.74
N GLY A 1152 7.24 -66.28 15.75
CA GLY A 1152 8.22 -66.01 16.81
C GLY A 1152 9.56 -66.73 16.61
N PHE A 1153 10.06 -66.77 15.37
CA PHE A 1153 11.36 -67.40 15.05
C PHE A 1153 12.52 -66.45 15.31
N SER A 1154 13.33 -66.75 16.33
CA SER A 1154 14.53 -65.96 16.65
C SER A 1154 15.78 -66.51 15.96
N GLY A 1155 16.01 -66.12 14.70
CA GLY A 1155 17.28 -66.32 13.98
C GLY A 1155 17.21 -67.20 12.73
N SER A 1156 18.25 -67.12 11.90
CA SER A 1156 18.32 -67.80 10.60
C SER A 1156 18.58 -69.30 10.75
N GLY A 1157 17.60 -70.13 10.39
CA GLY A 1157 17.74 -71.59 10.38
C GLY A 1157 16.70 -72.30 9.52
N THR A 1158 16.95 -73.58 9.23
CA THR A 1158 15.99 -74.47 8.56
C THR A 1158 15.13 -75.16 9.61
N ILE A 1159 13.84 -74.89 9.61
CA ILE A 1159 12.88 -75.48 10.56
C ILE A 1159 12.09 -76.59 9.87
N THR A 1160 11.99 -77.74 10.53
CA THR A 1160 11.23 -78.92 10.06
C THR A 1160 9.92 -79.06 10.83
N TYR A 1161 8.82 -79.06 10.10
CA TYR A 1161 7.48 -79.35 10.60
C TYR A 1161 7.11 -80.79 10.29
N THR A 1162 6.55 -81.51 11.27
CA THR A 1162 6.12 -82.90 11.13
C THR A 1162 4.69 -83.05 11.64
N VAL A 1163 3.82 -83.63 10.81
CA VAL A 1163 2.48 -84.05 11.20
C VAL A 1163 2.55 -85.45 11.81
N ARG A 1164 1.88 -85.66 12.94
CA ARG A 1164 1.73 -86.95 13.63
C ARG A 1164 0.26 -87.20 13.91
N CYS A 1165 -0.16 -88.46 13.86
CA CYS A 1165 -1.46 -88.89 14.36
C CYS A 1165 -1.27 -89.93 15.47
N SER A 1166 -2.00 -89.78 16.57
CA SER A 1166 -2.19 -90.80 17.60
C SER A 1166 -3.67 -91.16 17.71
N SER A 1167 -4.00 -92.33 18.27
CA SER A 1167 -5.39 -92.76 18.47
C SER A 1167 -5.57 -93.54 19.76
N THR A 1168 -6.71 -93.38 20.41
CA THR A 1168 -7.06 -94.06 21.67
C THR A 1168 -7.53 -95.51 21.47
N TYR A 1169 -7.30 -96.08 20.29
CA TYR A 1169 -7.73 -97.44 19.93
C TYR A 1169 -6.79 -98.50 20.53
N PRO A 1170 -7.27 -99.45 21.37
CA PRO A 1170 -6.38 -100.39 22.08
C PRO A 1170 -5.53 -101.30 21.18
N ASP A 1171 -6.10 -101.79 20.06
CA ASP A 1171 -5.45 -102.70 19.09
C ASP A 1171 -5.60 -102.19 17.63
N GLY A 1172 -5.78 -100.87 17.45
CA GLY A 1172 -6.07 -100.27 16.13
C GLY A 1172 -4.86 -99.65 15.43
N ALA A 1173 -4.72 -99.87 14.12
CA ALA A 1173 -3.66 -99.25 13.32
C ALA A 1173 -4.16 -98.01 12.57
N VAL A 1174 -3.54 -96.85 12.86
CA VAL A 1174 -3.80 -95.57 12.19
C VAL A 1174 -3.07 -95.52 10.84
N ARG A 1175 -3.78 -95.12 9.77
CA ARG A 1175 -3.21 -94.89 8.43
C ARG A 1175 -3.61 -93.52 7.91
N ALA A 1176 -2.79 -92.95 7.02
CA ALA A 1176 -3.07 -91.67 6.38
C ALA A 1176 -2.71 -91.69 4.89
N ARG A 1177 -3.54 -91.06 4.06
CA ARG A 1177 -3.36 -90.90 2.61
C ARG A 1177 -3.37 -89.42 2.20
N ASP A 1178 -3.12 -89.16 0.92
CA ASP A 1178 -3.33 -87.87 0.26
C ASP A 1178 -2.62 -86.71 0.98
N ARG A 1179 -1.34 -86.93 1.30
CA ARG A 1179 -0.59 -86.15 2.29
C ARG A 1179 0.18 -84.99 1.67
N TYR A 1180 -0.28 -83.78 1.97
CA TYR A 1180 0.33 -82.52 1.56
C TYR A 1180 0.73 -81.73 2.80
N ILE A 1181 1.92 -81.13 2.76
CA ILE A 1181 2.28 -80.06 3.68
C ILE A 1181 2.97 -78.93 2.88
N ARG A 1182 2.43 -77.73 3.00
CA ARG A 1182 2.91 -76.50 2.38
C ARG A 1182 3.38 -75.55 3.47
N LEU A 1183 4.53 -74.92 3.22
CA LEU A 1183 5.15 -73.94 4.11
C LEU A 1183 5.43 -72.67 3.30
N MET A 1184 5.02 -71.50 3.79
CA MET A 1184 5.47 -70.21 3.28
C MET A 1184 6.18 -69.46 4.40
N ALA A 1185 7.38 -68.96 4.15
CA ALA A 1185 8.08 -68.09 5.10
C ALA A 1185 7.68 -66.66 4.77
N THR A 1186 6.84 -66.07 5.62
CA THR A 1186 6.26 -64.74 5.43
C THR A 1186 6.91 -63.77 6.40
N LYS A 1187 7.46 -62.68 5.83
CA LYS A 1187 7.81 -61.46 6.54
C LYS A 1187 6.71 -60.45 6.25
N ARG A 1188 6.22 -59.74 7.27
CA ARG A 1188 5.18 -58.70 7.09
C ARG A 1188 5.81 -57.32 7.16
#